data_AF-A0A3M1G1K3-F1
#
_entry.id   AF-A0A3M1G1K3-F1
#
_cell.length_a   1.000
_cell.length_b   1.000
_cell.length_c   1.000
_cell.angle_alpha   90.00
_cell.angle_beta   90.00
_cell.angle_gamma   90.00
#
_symmetry.space_group_name_H-M   'P 1'
#
loop_
_entity.id
_entity.type
_entity.pdbx_description
1 polymer ?
#
loop_
_entity_poly.entity_id
_entity_poly.type
_entity_poly.pdbx_seq_one_letter_code
_entity_poly.pdbx_strand_id
1 'polypeptide(L)'
;MKNKTVASLATALGVGAVLLVLLAWALTTAAAAPGQPPTDLRLAPGDEKSAYDSEWEDCADRCSVGSMEIHPPLPIRGNPPNPRPPRSILFSSQTTEVCDSITAAPQEECQALVSLYASTDGPHWITNTGWLSNTTGNAPCDWYGVTCVDSHITELRLSANRLTGAMPRAIAGLSRLSILLLDNNRLEGPVPRAVCNLTTSITRADFGYNLLYSRSRQIRQCLRALDPDWQATQTLPPQNLTVSAITSRTILLTWTPISYTADGGYYEVGLSTTGLANSYQEHGRTPDKLAASYLVTGLLPGRTYYLRVRTVTPAHDSQPDDLTSRAASAVAVTEAPNKDILLAVYFPADNNLAPYLSDVVRRLRKGTALNPNVQVVFLGDGRQANDTQVLTISHGTVHTTTAVTDRWGGQELDTSDPAVLAWFLDYARTNYPRERTIASLMGHGVGLSLGFEAAPGQGTRKKVPPLPQGHDFTPGDVTDNSYMSTVELGQALLDATQGGAQPFDLIFFDQCFQGNFDVLYQVRKAAQGFIASPNYAWLVAPYGQYITQLAPARTTQEIAQAILYSYEFSLNNEHPNAIFSVASPDLDDIQAALSQLGDALTAALQAGQASPILAATEASQFADTTQCRDQRLILGPPDELIGAGSFARALQDRFASGDAYGVHSAAGALLTALDKVQGLARTGAPWVNPDATWAFTDTLTILAPLAQDTPSTTAWRASIYTETANLQAVWALSPTAQVIISTPLASAVDGRWDDFLHAWYTDLTPTVGQWCQYTPPPLNLTEDAEPILLQAAAHGPQGVGLTWLPSDNEAGVEQQILRRGPKDVQWSLYEVVDVDASSFEDSDLAAGVHLYMVTANTDAGEAVAVSNPVTWTVASERVFLPVINR
;
A
#
# COMPACT_ATOMS: atom_id res chain seq x y z
N MET A 1 -51.56 20.85 2.02
CA MET A 1 -52.26 21.89 2.81
C MET A 1 -51.20 22.52 3.71
N LYS A 2 -50.78 23.77 3.47
CA LYS A 2 -51.24 25.01 4.16
C LYS A 2 -51.33 24.79 5.69
N ASN A 3 -50.73 25.57 6.59
CA ASN A 3 -49.90 26.78 6.56
C ASN A 3 -49.58 27.12 8.06
N LYS A 4 -48.47 27.84 8.33
CA LYS A 4 -48.23 28.79 9.46
C LYS A 4 -48.03 28.21 10.89
N THR A 5 -47.17 28.71 11.81
CA THR A 5 -46.30 29.91 11.92
C THR A 5 -45.46 29.83 13.23
N VAL A 6 -44.16 30.24 13.20
CA VAL A 6 -43.44 31.23 14.09
C VAL A 6 -43.33 30.92 15.61
N ALA A 7 -42.26 31.11 16.41
CA ALA A 7 -40.85 31.59 16.37
C ALA A 7 -40.17 31.08 17.69
N SER A 8 -38.86 30.89 17.82
CA SER A 8 -37.76 31.87 18.11
C SER A 8 -36.52 31.02 18.51
N LEU A 9 -35.24 31.44 18.57
CA LEU A 9 -34.54 32.72 18.70
C LEU A 9 -33.02 32.45 18.48
N ALA A 10 -32.30 33.39 17.82
CA ALA A 10 -30.88 33.79 17.95
C ALA A 10 -29.73 32.72 17.96
N THR A 11 -28.56 32.86 17.34
CA THR A 11 -27.81 33.96 16.69
C THR A 11 -26.53 33.34 16.11
N ALA A 12 -26.11 33.67 14.87
CA ALA A 12 -24.69 33.73 14.51
C ALA A 12 -24.47 34.37 13.12
N LEU A 13 -23.62 35.40 13.12
CA LEU A 13 -22.65 35.80 12.10
C LEU A 13 -23.16 36.41 10.78
N GLY A 14 -22.90 37.71 10.66
CA GLY A 14 -23.17 38.54 9.49
C GLY A 14 -22.17 38.33 8.36
N VAL A 15 -22.73 38.27 7.16
CA VAL A 15 -22.07 38.48 5.87
C VAL A 15 -22.31 39.94 5.45
N GLY A 16 -21.26 40.62 4.98
CA GLY A 16 -21.36 41.86 4.21
C GLY A 16 -21.40 41.55 2.71
N ALA A 17 -22.57 41.72 2.11
CA ALA A 17 -22.92 41.55 0.70
C ALA A 17 -22.39 42.68 -0.21
N VAL A 18 -22.51 42.50 -1.54
CA VAL A 18 -23.15 43.39 -2.57
C VAL A 18 -22.95 42.70 -3.95
N LEU A 19 -23.83 42.68 -4.97
CA LEU A 19 -25.28 42.71 -5.24
C LEU A 19 -25.42 42.82 -6.80
N LEU A 20 -26.55 42.35 -7.38
CA LEU A 20 -27.19 42.70 -8.69
C LEU A 20 -26.64 42.02 -9.97
N VAL A 21 -27.40 41.50 -10.97
CA VAL A 21 -28.83 41.49 -11.44
C VAL A 21 -28.93 40.36 -12.51
N LEU A 22 -29.77 39.32 -12.39
CA LEU A 22 -31.21 39.14 -12.77
C LEU A 22 -31.55 38.83 -14.25
N LEU A 23 -32.34 37.72 -14.42
CA LEU A 23 -33.35 37.35 -15.47
C LEU A 23 -32.86 36.77 -16.83
N ALA A 24 -33.44 35.71 -17.45
CA ALA A 24 -34.69 34.95 -17.26
C ALA A 24 -34.72 33.60 -18.06
N TRP A 25 -35.54 32.63 -17.55
CA TRP A 25 -36.45 31.66 -18.23
C TRP A 25 -35.95 30.67 -19.32
N ALA A 26 -36.53 29.49 -19.61
CA ALA A 26 -37.25 28.38 -18.94
C ALA A 26 -37.70 27.39 -20.06
N LEU A 27 -37.78 26.07 -19.76
CA LEU A 27 -38.50 24.97 -20.44
C LEU A 27 -37.93 24.35 -21.74
N THR A 28 -37.69 23.03 -21.74
CA THR A 28 -38.60 22.00 -22.30
C THR A 28 -38.18 20.56 -21.91
N THR A 29 -39.20 19.72 -21.75
CA THR A 29 -39.28 18.32 -21.29
C THR A 29 -39.14 17.29 -22.43
N ALA A 30 -38.72 16.04 -22.14
CA ALA A 30 -39.40 14.79 -22.57
C ALA A 30 -38.69 13.52 -22.07
N ALA A 31 -39.49 12.49 -21.75
CA ALA A 31 -39.14 11.19 -21.18
C ALA A 31 -39.34 10.04 -22.20
N ALA A 32 -38.70 8.87 -21.98
CA ALA A 32 -39.23 7.54 -22.37
C ALA A 32 -38.41 6.40 -21.71
N ALA A 33 -39.10 5.30 -21.34
CA ALA A 33 -38.62 4.11 -20.63
C ALA A 33 -38.66 2.83 -21.55
N PRO A 34 -38.70 1.57 -21.05
CA PRO A 34 -37.63 0.55 -21.12
C PRO A 34 -37.95 -0.69 -22.01
N GLY A 35 -37.01 -1.64 -22.18
CA GLY A 35 -37.29 -2.94 -22.82
C GLY A 35 -36.19 -4.01 -22.73
N GLN A 36 -36.57 -5.23 -22.33
CA GLN A 36 -35.95 -6.57 -22.52
C GLN A 36 -37.01 -7.47 -23.22
N PRO A 37 -36.76 -8.74 -23.62
CA PRO A 37 -35.62 -9.44 -24.26
C PRO A 37 -36.07 -10.18 -25.58
N PRO A 38 -35.24 -11.03 -26.25
CA PRO A 38 -35.52 -12.48 -26.21
C PRO A 38 -34.31 -13.46 -26.35
N THR A 39 -34.35 -14.50 -25.50
CA THR A 39 -34.13 -15.96 -25.64
C THR A 39 -33.26 -16.66 -26.73
N ASP A 40 -32.49 -17.62 -26.20
CA ASP A 40 -32.21 -19.02 -26.61
C ASP A 40 -31.12 -19.39 -27.63
N LEU A 41 -30.08 -20.10 -27.15
CA LEU A 41 -29.77 -21.48 -27.56
C LEU A 41 -28.78 -22.18 -26.61
N ARG A 42 -29.18 -23.39 -26.18
CA ARG A 42 -28.48 -24.34 -25.30
C ARG A 42 -27.23 -24.96 -25.94
N LEU A 43 -26.23 -25.31 -25.11
CA LEU A 43 -25.63 -26.65 -24.95
C LEU A 43 -24.53 -26.60 -23.85
N ALA A 44 -24.52 -27.59 -22.95
CA ALA A 44 -23.53 -27.87 -21.90
C ALA A 44 -22.91 -29.26 -22.18
N PRO A 45 -21.95 -29.82 -21.39
CA PRO A 45 -21.01 -29.25 -20.42
C PRO A 45 -19.54 -29.67 -20.65
N GLY A 46 -18.58 -29.12 -19.89
CA GLY A 46 -17.20 -29.61 -19.82
C GLY A 46 -16.31 -28.80 -18.86
N ASP A 47 -16.19 -29.32 -17.64
CA ASP A 47 -15.12 -29.25 -16.63
C ASP A 47 -14.54 -27.93 -16.10
N GLU A 48 -14.49 -27.90 -14.76
CA GLU A 48 -13.91 -26.93 -13.83
C GLU A 48 -12.40 -26.72 -14.00
N LYS A 49 -11.95 -25.46 -13.87
CA LYS A 49 -10.66 -25.08 -13.30
C LYS A 49 -10.64 -23.60 -12.87
N SER A 50 -10.42 -23.38 -11.57
CA SER A 50 -9.80 -22.20 -10.92
C SER A 50 -10.02 -20.82 -11.57
N ALA A 51 -10.94 -20.03 -11.03
CA ALA A 51 -11.07 -18.61 -11.34
C ALA A 51 -10.50 -17.76 -10.19
N TYR A 52 -9.21 -17.42 -10.26
CA TYR A 52 -8.63 -16.19 -9.69
C TYR A 52 -7.29 -15.93 -10.39
N ASP A 53 -7.36 -15.74 -11.72
CA ASP A 53 -6.29 -15.14 -12.53
C ASP A 53 -6.88 -14.85 -13.92
N SER A 54 -7.27 -13.60 -14.19
CA SER A 54 -7.21 -12.96 -15.51
C SER A 54 -7.93 -11.62 -15.49
N GLU A 55 -7.16 -10.53 -15.44
CA GLU A 55 -7.50 -9.26 -16.09
C GLU A 55 -6.28 -8.33 -15.94
N TRP A 56 -5.34 -8.38 -16.89
CA TRP A 56 -4.70 -7.22 -17.54
C TRP A 56 -3.64 -7.70 -18.55
N GLU A 57 -4.06 -8.14 -19.73
CA GLU A 57 -3.23 -8.21 -20.93
C GLU A 57 -4.17 -8.56 -22.09
N ASP A 58 -4.65 -7.56 -22.83
CA ASP A 58 -4.63 -7.54 -24.31
C ASP A 58 -5.32 -6.26 -24.85
N CYS A 59 -4.53 -5.32 -25.37
CA CYS A 59 -5.02 -4.32 -26.33
C CYS A 59 -3.84 -3.73 -27.10
N ALA A 60 -3.20 -4.57 -27.92
CA ALA A 60 -2.45 -4.12 -29.08
C ALA A 60 -2.94 -4.94 -30.29
N ASP A 61 -3.29 -4.23 -31.36
CA ASP A 61 -3.67 -4.73 -32.69
C ASP A 61 -5.13 -5.15 -32.92
N ARG A 62 -6.01 -4.16 -33.15
CA ARG A 62 -6.86 -4.10 -34.37
C ARG A 62 -7.19 -2.65 -34.75
N CYS A 63 -6.38 -2.08 -35.64
CA CYS A 63 -6.82 -0.95 -36.47
C CYS A 63 -7.70 -1.47 -37.61
N SER A 64 -8.93 -0.98 -37.71
CA SER A 64 -9.68 -0.85 -38.98
C SER A 64 -10.60 0.36 -38.93
N VAL A 65 -10.53 1.14 -40.00
CA VAL A 65 -11.05 2.50 -40.16
C VAL A 65 -12.56 2.51 -40.44
N GLY A 66 -13.30 3.42 -39.81
CA GLY A 66 -14.70 3.71 -40.12
C GLY A 66 -15.09 5.12 -39.64
N SER A 67 -15.16 6.05 -40.60
CA SER A 67 -15.51 7.48 -40.54
C SER A 67 -16.60 7.91 -39.55
N MET A 68 -16.38 9.02 -38.82
CA MET A 68 -17.48 9.92 -38.41
C MET A 68 -17.00 11.37 -38.19
N GLU A 69 -17.83 12.30 -38.68
CA GLU A 69 -17.60 13.74 -38.84
C GLU A 69 -17.47 14.52 -37.52
N ILE A 70 -16.72 15.61 -37.56
CA ILE A 70 -16.44 16.54 -36.45
C ILE A 70 -17.26 17.81 -36.63
N HIS A 71 -18.05 18.19 -35.61
CA HIS A 71 -18.45 19.59 -35.32
C HIS A 71 -18.77 19.77 -33.81
N PRO A 72 -18.68 21.00 -33.26
CA PRO A 72 -17.78 21.32 -32.14
C PRO A 72 -18.47 21.54 -30.77
N PRO A 73 -17.71 21.55 -29.66
CA PRO A 73 -18.22 21.94 -28.34
C PRO A 73 -18.05 23.44 -28.03
N LEU A 74 -19.04 23.99 -27.32
CA LEU A 74 -19.12 25.33 -26.73
C LEU A 74 -18.35 25.43 -25.37
N PRO A 75 -18.08 26.65 -24.84
CA PRO A 75 -16.84 26.97 -24.14
C PRO A 75 -16.93 27.00 -22.61
N ILE A 76 -15.83 26.64 -21.93
CA ILE A 76 -15.61 26.88 -20.49
C ILE A 76 -14.84 28.20 -20.33
N ARG A 77 -15.41 29.10 -19.50
CA ARG A 77 -14.81 30.36 -19.07
C ARG A 77 -13.71 30.11 -18.02
N GLY A 78 -12.49 30.44 -18.39
CA GLY A 78 -11.37 30.73 -17.51
C GLY A 78 -10.34 31.47 -18.33
N ASN A 79 -10.18 32.78 -18.11
CA ASN A 79 -9.26 33.62 -18.88
C ASN A 79 -7.83 33.06 -18.81
N PRO A 80 -7.21 32.66 -19.94
CA PRO A 80 -5.76 32.54 -20.00
C PRO A 80 -5.14 33.95 -19.95
N PRO A 81 -3.91 34.11 -19.43
CA PRO A 81 -3.20 35.38 -19.52
C PRO A 81 -3.08 35.77 -20.99
N ASN A 82 -3.47 37.02 -21.31
CA ASN A 82 -3.39 37.59 -22.65
C ASN A 82 -2.07 37.18 -23.34
N PRO A 83 -2.11 36.64 -24.58
CA PRO A 83 -0.90 36.55 -25.38
C PRO A 83 -0.41 37.99 -25.56
N ARG A 84 0.77 38.29 -25.00
CA ARG A 84 1.46 39.53 -25.34
C ARG A 84 1.51 39.59 -26.87
N PRO A 85 1.10 40.69 -27.51
CA PRO A 85 1.31 40.81 -28.95
C PRO A 85 2.81 40.60 -29.20
N PRO A 86 3.19 39.97 -30.34
CA PRO A 86 4.60 39.91 -30.71
C PRO A 86 5.14 41.33 -30.60
N ARG A 87 6.24 41.51 -29.84
CA ARG A 87 6.94 42.80 -29.79
C ARG A 87 7.14 43.21 -31.24
N SER A 88 6.40 44.22 -31.68
CA SER A 88 6.74 44.99 -32.86
C SER A 88 8.14 45.50 -32.58
N ILE A 89 9.13 44.93 -33.26
CA ILE A 89 10.45 45.54 -33.32
C ILE A 89 10.18 46.92 -33.90
N LEU A 90 10.30 47.94 -33.05
CA LEU A 90 10.36 49.32 -33.52
C LEU A 90 11.60 49.37 -34.40
N PHE A 91 11.40 49.32 -35.72
CA PHE A 91 12.43 49.71 -36.66
C PHE A 91 12.83 51.14 -36.26
N SER A 92 14.10 51.33 -35.90
CA SER A 92 14.66 52.68 -35.92
C SER A 92 14.41 53.22 -37.32
N SER A 93 13.77 54.39 -37.42
CA SER A 93 13.45 55.04 -38.69
C SER A 93 14.68 55.38 -39.55
N GLN A 94 15.90 55.16 -39.03
CA GLN A 94 17.15 55.51 -39.70
C GLN A 94 17.66 54.45 -40.70
N THR A 95 17.21 53.18 -40.64
CA THR A 95 17.79 52.13 -41.51
C THR A 95 17.16 52.04 -42.90
N THR A 96 15.95 52.56 -43.11
CA THR A 96 15.27 52.54 -44.42
C THR A 96 15.69 53.67 -45.35
N GLU A 97 16.17 54.80 -44.82
CA GLU A 97 16.49 56.01 -45.60
C GLU A 97 17.71 55.84 -46.53
N VAL A 98 18.64 54.92 -46.24
CA VAL A 98 19.86 54.73 -47.06
C VAL A 98 19.52 54.25 -48.47
N CYS A 99 18.57 53.33 -48.60
CA CYS A 99 18.18 52.75 -49.89
C CYS A 99 17.36 53.70 -50.77
N ASP A 100 16.77 54.75 -50.20
CA ASP A 100 16.00 55.75 -50.95
C ASP A 100 16.90 56.67 -51.80
N SER A 101 18.18 56.76 -51.43
CA SER A 101 19.21 57.56 -52.12
C SER A 101 20.07 56.75 -53.10
N ILE A 102 19.81 55.45 -53.22
CA ILE A 102 20.64 54.48 -53.96
C ILE A 102 20.05 54.25 -55.35
N THR A 103 20.89 54.39 -56.39
CA THR A 103 20.49 54.17 -57.80
C THR A 103 21.28 53.06 -58.51
N ALA A 104 22.32 52.52 -57.88
CA ALA A 104 23.21 51.52 -58.50
C ALA A 104 22.63 50.09 -58.50
N ALA A 105 21.56 49.85 -57.74
CA ALA A 105 20.77 48.61 -57.75
C ALA A 105 19.30 48.90 -57.43
N PRO A 106 18.35 47.99 -57.74
CA PRO A 106 16.96 48.13 -57.33
C PRO A 106 16.82 48.37 -55.83
N GLN A 107 15.88 49.25 -55.47
CA GLN A 107 15.61 49.61 -54.07
C GLN A 107 15.26 48.37 -53.22
N GLU A 108 14.52 47.41 -53.77
CA GLU A 108 14.16 46.15 -53.10
C GLU A 108 15.39 45.26 -52.81
N GLU A 109 16.39 45.26 -53.71
CA GLU A 109 17.63 44.51 -53.54
C GLU A 109 18.52 45.17 -52.46
N CYS A 110 18.59 46.50 -52.42
CA CYS A 110 19.24 47.24 -51.34
C CYS A 110 18.55 46.96 -49.99
N GLN A 111 17.21 47.01 -49.93
CA GLN A 111 16.44 46.74 -48.72
C GLN A 111 16.65 45.31 -48.21
N ALA A 112 16.82 44.33 -49.11
CA ALA A 112 17.15 42.96 -48.75
C ALA A 112 18.50 42.87 -48.01
N LEU A 113 19.53 43.57 -48.50
CA LEU A 113 20.83 43.64 -47.84
C LEU A 113 20.76 44.39 -46.50
N VAL A 114 20.08 45.53 -46.44
CA VAL A 114 19.87 46.26 -45.16
C VAL A 114 19.15 45.38 -44.15
N SER A 115 18.16 44.60 -44.59
CA SER A 115 17.46 43.64 -43.73
C SER A 115 18.40 42.58 -43.20
N LEU A 116 19.33 42.07 -44.01
CA LEU A 116 20.37 41.12 -43.60
C LEU A 116 21.31 41.75 -42.56
N TYR A 117 21.79 42.95 -42.83
CA TYR A 117 22.65 43.70 -41.91
C TYR A 117 21.98 43.89 -40.55
N ALA A 118 20.73 44.33 -40.54
CA ALA A 118 19.98 44.59 -39.31
C ALA A 118 19.61 43.29 -38.57
N SER A 119 19.23 42.23 -39.29
CA SER A 119 18.79 40.98 -38.66
C SER A 119 19.93 40.07 -38.19
N THR A 120 21.16 40.37 -38.61
CA THR A 120 22.33 39.53 -38.29
C THR A 120 23.45 40.24 -37.53
N ASP A 121 23.11 41.32 -36.82
CA ASP A 121 24.02 42.11 -35.97
C ASP A 121 25.20 42.74 -36.73
N GLY A 122 24.88 43.38 -37.86
CA GLY A 122 25.80 44.08 -38.77
C GLY A 122 26.93 44.91 -38.12
N PRO A 123 26.67 45.69 -37.06
CA PRO A 123 27.72 46.47 -36.39
C PRO A 123 28.86 45.63 -35.80
N HIS A 124 28.61 44.36 -35.49
CA HIS A 124 29.58 43.45 -34.85
C HIS A 124 30.14 42.36 -35.79
N TRP A 125 29.86 42.45 -37.09
CA TRP A 125 30.54 41.60 -38.08
C TRP A 125 32.04 41.86 -38.09
N ILE A 126 32.84 40.88 -38.51
CA ILE A 126 34.31 41.05 -38.62
C ILE A 126 34.64 42.17 -39.62
N THR A 127 33.98 42.15 -40.78
CA THR A 127 34.10 43.14 -41.84
C THR A 127 32.72 43.60 -42.26
N ASN A 128 32.40 44.86 -41.99
CA ASN A 128 31.17 45.55 -42.42
C ASN A 128 31.46 46.83 -43.20
N THR A 129 32.66 46.96 -43.77
CA THR A 129 33.10 48.14 -44.52
C THR A 129 32.11 48.51 -45.63
N GLY A 130 31.71 49.79 -45.68
CA GLY A 130 30.81 50.34 -46.68
C GLY A 130 29.32 50.14 -46.41
N TRP A 131 28.93 49.17 -45.58
CA TRP A 131 27.52 48.89 -45.30
C TRP A 131 26.79 50.08 -44.67
N LEU A 132 25.54 50.30 -45.07
CA LEU A 132 24.69 51.44 -44.69
C LEU A 132 25.27 52.82 -45.07
N SER A 133 26.28 52.88 -45.94
CA SER A 133 26.86 54.11 -46.47
C SER A 133 26.69 54.20 -47.99
N ASN A 134 26.54 55.43 -48.51
CA ASN A 134 26.54 55.74 -49.94
C ASN A 134 27.59 56.81 -50.30
N THR A 135 28.71 56.84 -49.58
CA THR A 135 29.75 57.88 -49.75
C THR A 135 30.48 57.83 -51.10
N THR A 136 30.42 56.71 -51.82
CA THR A 136 31.06 56.51 -53.13
C THR A 136 30.13 56.75 -54.31
N GLY A 137 28.82 56.86 -54.07
CA GLY A 137 27.78 56.92 -55.10
C GLY A 137 27.51 55.58 -55.81
N ASN A 138 28.15 54.48 -55.42
CA ASN A 138 27.98 53.15 -56.01
C ASN A 138 27.38 52.11 -55.04
N ALA A 139 26.83 52.55 -53.90
CA ALA A 139 26.16 51.64 -52.97
C ALA A 139 24.91 51.02 -53.62
N PRO A 140 24.58 49.75 -53.34
CA PRO A 140 25.24 48.84 -52.40
C PRO A 140 26.37 48.01 -53.04
N CYS A 141 26.76 48.28 -54.28
CA CYS A 141 27.67 47.45 -55.07
C CYS A 141 29.14 47.54 -54.65
N ASP A 142 29.48 48.47 -53.77
CA ASP A 142 30.78 48.63 -53.14
C ASP A 142 30.78 48.19 -51.65
N TRP A 143 29.63 47.74 -51.13
CA TRP A 143 29.58 47.17 -49.79
C TRP A 143 30.39 45.88 -49.75
N TYR A 144 31.10 45.67 -48.65
CA TYR A 144 31.92 44.48 -48.49
C TYR A 144 31.11 43.20 -48.75
N GLY A 145 31.63 42.36 -49.67
CA GLY A 145 31.02 41.09 -50.02
C GLY A 145 29.88 41.18 -51.05
N VAL A 146 29.57 42.36 -51.59
CA VAL A 146 28.50 42.56 -52.60
C VAL A 146 29.12 42.80 -53.97
N THR A 147 28.64 42.08 -54.99
CA THR A 147 29.00 42.31 -56.39
C THR A 147 27.74 42.56 -57.22
N CYS A 148 27.76 43.61 -58.04
CA CYS A 148 26.69 43.90 -58.98
C CYS A 148 27.11 43.72 -60.44
N VAL A 149 26.19 43.23 -61.27
CA VAL A 149 26.30 43.20 -62.74
C VAL A 149 25.01 43.77 -63.32
N ASP A 150 25.13 44.67 -64.29
CA ASP A 150 23.99 45.35 -64.94
C ASP A 150 23.02 46.00 -63.95
N SER A 151 23.55 46.64 -62.91
CA SER A 151 22.77 47.25 -61.81
C SER A 151 21.92 46.26 -61.00
N HIS A 152 22.31 44.99 -60.93
CA HIS A 152 21.67 43.99 -60.06
C HIS A 152 22.71 43.26 -59.23
N ILE A 153 22.34 42.88 -58.01
CA ILE A 153 23.20 42.12 -57.12
C ILE A 153 23.29 40.67 -57.62
N THR A 154 24.50 40.24 -57.97
CA THR A 154 24.77 38.90 -58.50
C THR A 154 25.58 38.03 -57.55
N GLU A 155 26.38 38.63 -56.66
CA GLU A 155 27.13 37.86 -55.65
C GLU A 155 27.01 38.47 -54.26
N LEU A 156 26.83 37.60 -53.27
CA LEU A 156 26.90 37.93 -51.85
C LEU A 156 27.84 36.95 -51.16
N ARG A 157 28.99 37.45 -50.69
CA ARG A 157 30.09 36.68 -50.09
C ARG A 157 30.39 37.20 -48.69
N LEU A 158 29.81 36.55 -47.69
CA LEU A 158 29.96 36.93 -46.28
C LEU A 158 30.39 35.73 -45.41
N SER A 159 31.11 34.78 -46.00
CA SER A 159 31.70 33.64 -45.29
C SER A 159 32.61 34.12 -44.15
N ALA A 160 32.61 33.39 -43.02
CA ALA A 160 33.53 33.65 -41.90
C ALA A 160 33.50 35.11 -41.38
N ASN A 161 32.31 35.69 -41.24
CA ASN A 161 32.15 37.13 -40.94
C ASN A 161 31.36 37.43 -39.65
N ARG A 162 31.12 36.42 -38.80
CA ARG A 162 30.40 36.55 -37.52
C ARG A 162 28.96 37.05 -37.64
N LEU A 163 28.27 36.75 -38.75
CA LEU A 163 26.84 37.05 -38.84
C LEU A 163 26.10 36.26 -37.76
N THR A 164 25.33 36.93 -36.90
CA THR A 164 24.60 36.28 -35.78
C THR A 164 23.12 36.63 -35.80
N GLY A 165 22.22 35.65 -35.69
CA GLY A 165 20.78 35.88 -35.76
C GLY A 165 20.12 35.25 -36.97
N ALA A 166 18.88 35.65 -37.27
CA ALA A 166 18.06 34.98 -38.27
C ALA A 166 18.29 35.52 -39.68
N MET A 167 18.32 34.61 -40.66
CA MET A 167 18.32 34.97 -42.07
C MET A 167 16.99 35.64 -42.44
N PRO A 168 17.01 36.85 -43.05
CA PRO A 168 15.79 37.58 -43.37
C PRO A 168 15.07 36.95 -44.57
N ARG A 169 13.73 37.04 -44.59
CA ARG A 169 12.93 36.64 -45.76
C ARG A 169 13.27 37.47 -47.01
N ALA A 170 13.70 38.71 -46.80
CA ALA A 170 13.97 39.67 -47.86
C ALA A 170 15.14 39.25 -48.78
N ILE A 171 16.02 38.34 -48.35
CA ILE A 171 17.14 37.84 -49.17
C ILE A 171 16.69 37.25 -50.51
N ALA A 172 15.44 36.79 -50.58
CA ALA A 172 14.82 36.29 -51.81
C ALA A 172 14.55 37.37 -52.87
N GLY A 173 14.60 38.66 -52.49
CA GLY A 173 14.48 39.79 -53.40
C GLY A 173 15.69 39.98 -54.31
N LEU A 174 16.81 39.32 -54.01
CA LEU A 174 18.02 39.30 -54.84
C LEU A 174 17.85 38.35 -56.04
N SER A 175 16.93 38.71 -56.93
CA SER A 175 16.41 37.81 -58.00
C SER A 175 17.44 37.37 -59.04
N ARG A 176 18.58 38.06 -59.15
CA ARG A 176 19.69 37.73 -60.06
C ARG A 176 20.92 37.14 -59.36
N LEU A 177 20.80 36.79 -58.08
CA LEU A 177 21.90 36.26 -57.30
C LEU A 177 22.34 34.89 -57.86
N SER A 178 23.62 34.79 -58.22
CA SER A 178 24.26 33.56 -58.70
C SER A 178 25.15 32.93 -57.63
N ILE A 179 25.77 33.73 -56.76
CA ILE A 179 26.66 33.26 -55.70
C ILE A 179 26.16 33.77 -54.33
N LEU A 180 25.92 32.83 -53.41
CA LEU A 180 25.48 33.13 -52.04
C LEU A 180 26.31 32.34 -51.03
N LEU A 181 27.33 32.96 -50.44
CA LEU A 181 28.21 32.33 -49.46
C LEU A 181 27.97 32.95 -48.08
N LEU A 182 27.36 32.17 -47.19
CA LEU A 182 27.04 32.53 -45.81
C LEU A 182 27.61 31.52 -44.80
N ASP A 183 28.48 30.64 -45.26
CA ASP A 183 29.14 29.61 -44.47
C ASP A 183 30.03 30.16 -43.36
N ASN A 184 30.31 29.34 -42.36
CA ASN A 184 31.23 29.67 -41.27
C ASN A 184 30.81 30.93 -40.48
N ASN A 185 29.51 31.07 -40.23
CA ASN A 185 28.93 32.16 -39.45
C ASN A 185 28.19 31.60 -38.22
N ARG A 186 27.47 32.47 -37.49
CA ARG A 186 26.63 32.08 -36.35
C ARG A 186 25.15 32.34 -36.65
N LEU A 187 24.76 32.17 -37.93
CA LEU A 187 23.37 32.32 -38.34
C LEU A 187 22.53 31.24 -37.68
N GLU A 188 21.43 31.63 -37.05
CA GLU A 188 20.57 30.74 -36.29
C GLU A 188 19.10 30.85 -36.70
N GLY A 189 18.36 29.77 -36.47
CA GLY A 189 16.92 29.76 -36.66
C GLY A 189 16.45 29.11 -37.96
N PRO A 190 15.13 29.19 -38.24
CA PRO A 190 14.56 28.53 -39.40
C PRO A 190 14.95 29.24 -40.69
N VAL A 191 15.43 28.49 -41.69
CA VAL A 191 15.70 29.05 -43.01
C VAL A 191 14.38 29.49 -43.68
N PRO A 192 14.25 30.75 -44.12
CA PRO A 192 13.03 31.23 -44.75
C PRO A 192 12.71 30.46 -46.04
N ARG A 193 11.43 30.09 -46.22
CA ARG A 193 10.96 29.48 -47.49
C ARG A 193 11.32 30.31 -48.72
N ALA A 194 11.38 31.63 -48.57
CA ALA A 194 11.67 32.58 -49.64
C ALA A 194 13.05 32.33 -50.27
N VAL A 195 14.03 31.79 -49.54
CA VAL A 195 15.36 31.42 -50.06
C VAL A 195 15.24 30.44 -51.25
N CYS A 196 14.22 29.58 -51.24
CA CYS A 196 13.96 28.65 -52.34
C CYS A 196 13.56 29.31 -53.66
N ASN A 197 13.21 30.59 -53.66
CA ASN A 197 12.95 31.32 -54.89
C ASN A 197 14.25 31.60 -55.67
N LEU A 198 15.40 31.55 -55.01
CA LEU A 198 16.72 31.79 -55.61
C LEU A 198 17.28 30.56 -56.34
N THR A 199 16.65 29.39 -56.22
CA THR A 199 17.14 28.10 -56.79
C THR A 199 17.30 28.12 -58.31
N THR A 200 16.64 29.05 -59.00
CA THR A 200 16.72 29.15 -60.47
C THR A 200 17.88 30.01 -60.97
N SER A 201 18.47 30.86 -60.13
CA SER A 201 19.55 31.78 -60.47
C SER A 201 20.88 31.43 -59.82
N ILE A 202 20.86 30.78 -58.65
CA ILE A 202 22.05 30.39 -57.89
C ILE A 202 22.81 29.25 -58.60
N THR A 203 24.11 29.47 -58.84
CA THR A 203 25.05 28.45 -59.32
C THR A 203 25.94 27.92 -58.20
N ARG A 204 26.10 28.68 -57.10
CA ARG A 204 26.84 28.27 -55.91
C ARG A 204 26.23 28.88 -54.66
N ALA A 205 25.81 28.04 -53.72
CA ALA A 205 25.47 28.45 -52.37
C ALA A 205 26.20 27.61 -51.34
N ASP A 206 26.51 28.22 -50.20
CA ASP A 206 27.09 27.54 -49.04
C ASP A 206 26.53 28.15 -47.76
N PHE A 207 25.90 27.30 -46.95
CA PHE A 207 25.30 27.63 -45.66
C PHE A 207 25.94 26.82 -44.52
N GLY A 208 27.05 26.14 -44.80
CA GLY A 208 27.70 25.23 -43.87
C GLY A 208 28.17 25.91 -42.58
N TYR A 209 28.35 25.12 -41.53
CA TYR A 209 28.95 25.56 -40.27
C TYR A 209 28.23 26.77 -39.64
N ASN A 210 26.90 26.63 -39.49
CA ASN A 210 26.01 27.59 -38.86
C ASN A 210 25.07 26.87 -37.85
N LEU A 211 23.98 27.52 -37.42
CA LEU A 211 22.93 26.95 -36.55
C LEU A 211 21.55 26.97 -37.23
N LEU A 212 21.53 26.78 -38.55
CA LEU A 212 20.33 26.87 -39.38
C LEU A 212 19.52 25.56 -39.36
N TYR A 213 18.19 25.66 -39.31
CA TYR A 213 17.33 24.46 -39.39
C TYR A 213 16.09 24.68 -40.27
N SER A 214 15.41 23.59 -40.62
CA SER A 214 14.06 23.69 -41.19
C SER A 214 13.20 22.47 -40.87
N ARG A 215 11.99 22.73 -40.38
CA ARG A 215 10.97 21.68 -40.12
C ARG A 215 10.20 21.28 -41.38
N SER A 216 10.20 22.11 -42.43
CA SER A 216 9.51 21.82 -43.70
C SER A 216 10.34 20.89 -44.58
N ARG A 217 9.74 19.77 -45.01
CA ARG A 217 10.34 18.85 -45.98
C ARG A 217 10.67 19.56 -47.30
N GLN A 218 9.78 20.43 -47.76
CA GLN A 218 9.94 21.18 -49.01
C GLN A 218 11.15 22.12 -48.95
N ILE A 219 11.30 22.87 -47.86
CA ILE A 219 12.46 23.77 -47.66
C ILE A 219 13.75 22.95 -47.55
N ARG A 220 13.75 21.83 -46.83
CA ARG A 220 14.91 20.94 -46.74
C ARG A 220 15.34 20.40 -48.10
N GLN A 221 14.41 20.04 -48.97
CA GLN A 221 14.68 19.55 -50.32
C GLN A 221 15.29 20.63 -51.21
N CYS A 222 14.73 21.84 -51.19
CA CYS A 222 15.28 22.96 -51.95
C CYS A 222 16.68 23.34 -51.45
N LEU A 223 16.91 23.39 -50.14
CA LEU A 223 18.22 23.71 -49.60
C LEU A 223 19.27 22.66 -49.97
N ARG A 224 18.90 21.36 -50.01
CA ARG A 224 19.80 20.32 -50.56
C ARG A 224 20.13 20.49 -52.04
N ALA A 225 19.29 21.18 -52.80
CA ALA A 225 19.58 21.50 -54.19
C ALA A 225 20.53 22.71 -54.31
N LEU A 226 20.47 23.65 -53.36
CA LEU A 226 21.35 24.82 -53.28
C LEU A 226 22.73 24.49 -52.69
N ASP A 227 22.74 23.67 -51.65
CA ASP A 227 23.89 23.26 -50.84
C ASP A 227 23.61 21.81 -50.35
N PRO A 228 24.20 20.78 -50.98
CA PRO A 228 23.86 19.38 -50.70
C PRO A 228 24.13 18.90 -49.27
N ASP A 229 25.15 19.43 -48.62
CA ASP A 229 25.62 19.00 -47.29
C ASP A 229 25.26 19.97 -46.17
N TRP A 230 24.52 21.05 -46.45
CA TRP A 230 24.12 22.06 -45.47
C TRP A 230 23.64 21.47 -44.13
N GLN A 231 22.80 20.41 -44.13
CA GLN A 231 22.27 19.79 -42.90
C GLN A 231 23.32 19.08 -42.06
N ALA A 232 24.36 18.55 -42.70
CA ALA A 232 25.38 17.75 -42.08
C ALA A 232 26.40 18.59 -41.31
N THR A 233 26.33 19.92 -41.38
CA THR A 233 27.29 20.86 -40.79
C THR A 233 26.63 21.88 -39.83
N GLN A 234 25.36 21.68 -39.46
CA GLN A 234 24.66 22.60 -38.55
C GLN A 234 24.78 22.17 -37.09
N THR A 235 25.17 23.11 -36.22
CA THR A 235 25.22 22.89 -34.77
C THR A 235 23.83 23.12 -34.17
N LEU A 236 23.03 22.06 -34.08
CA LEU A 236 21.63 22.11 -33.64
C LEU A 236 21.43 21.56 -32.22
N PRO A 237 20.34 21.90 -31.52
CA PRO A 237 19.98 21.23 -30.27
C PRO A 237 19.69 19.73 -30.48
N PRO A 238 19.98 18.87 -29.48
CA PRO A 238 19.51 17.49 -29.51
C PRO A 238 17.97 17.43 -29.49
N GLN A 239 17.41 16.34 -30.01
CA GLN A 239 15.97 16.14 -30.11
C GLN A 239 15.48 15.18 -29.02
N ASN A 240 14.18 15.20 -28.73
CA ASN A 240 13.54 14.25 -27.79
C ASN A 240 14.23 14.19 -26.42
N LEU A 241 14.62 15.35 -25.87
CA LEU A 241 15.16 15.39 -24.51
C LEU A 241 14.09 14.94 -23.52
N THR A 242 14.35 13.84 -22.83
CA THR A 242 13.48 13.24 -21.83
C THR A 242 14.26 12.86 -20.58
N VAL A 243 13.50 12.63 -19.51
CA VAL A 243 14.02 12.07 -18.26
C VAL A 243 13.67 10.60 -18.27
N SER A 244 14.68 9.73 -18.26
CA SER A 244 14.50 8.28 -18.35
C SER A 244 14.58 7.58 -17.00
N ALA A 245 15.24 8.20 -16.01
CA ALA A 245 15.25 7.74 -14.62
C ALA A 245 15.47 8.91 -13.64
N ILE A 246 14.89 8.80 -12.45
CA ILE A 246 15.02 9.77 -11.36
C ILE A 246 15.33 9.00 -10.08
N THR A 247 16.34 9.45 -9.33
CA THR A 247 16.59 9.05 -7.94
C THR A 247 16.54 10.28 -7.03
N SER A 248 16.86 10.13 -5.74
CA SER A 248 16.89 11.24 -4.80
C SER A 248 18.11 12.17 -4.93
N ARG A 249 19.12 11.79 -5.73
CA ARG A 249 20.35 12.59 -5.92
C ARG A 249 20.86 12.63 -7.36
N THR A 250 20.19 11.90 -8.26
CA THR A 250 20.59 11.80 -9.66
C THR A 250 19.39 11.81 -10.60
N ILE A 251 19.60 12.40 -11.78
CA ILE A 251 18.63 12.39 -12.88
C ILE A 251 19.35 11.87 -14.12
N LEU A 252 18.82 10.81 -14.74
CA LEU A 252 19.30 10.34 -16.04
C LEU A 252 18.52 11.04 -17.15
N LEU A 253 19.22 11.87 -17.91
CA LEU A 253 18.71 12.50 -19.12
C LEU A 253 19.01 11.63 -20.33
N THR A 254 18.07 11.55 -21.27
CA THR A 254 18.24 10.89 -22.58
C THR A 254 17.76 11.79 -23.71
N TRP A 255 18.40 11.72 -24.86
CA TRP A 255 18.02 12.47 -26.06
C TRP A 255 18.49 11.77 -27.34
N THR A 256 18.00 12.25 -28.48
CA THR A 256 18.49 11.89 -29.81
C THR A 256 19.64 12.83 -30.21
N PRO A 257 20.87 12.31 -30.42
CA PRO A 257 22.00 13.10 -30.87
C PRO A 257 21.76 13.82 -32.20
N ILE A 258 22.47 14.93 -32.43
CA ILE A 258 22.41 15.66 -33.70
C ILE A 258 23.13 14.88 -34.81
N SER A 259 22.78 15.14 -36.06
CA SER A 259 23.42 14.46 -37.20
C SER A 259 24.86 14.90 -37.45
N TYR A 260 25.23 16.12 -37.06
CA TYR A 260 26.57 16.67 -37.25
C TYR A 260 27.49 16.32 -36.06
N THR A 261 28.36 15.34 -36.25
CA THR A 261 29.26 14.80 -35.21
C THR A 261 30.75 15.07 -35.46
N ALA A 262 31.11 15.58 -36.64
CA ALA A 262 32.49 15.94 -36.99
C ALA A 262 32.94 17.22 -36.26
N ASP A 263 34.25 17.53 -36.34
CA ASP A 263 34.89 18.72 -35.75
C ASP A 263 34.82 18.79 -34.20
N GLY A 264 34.68 17.63 -33.55
CA GLY A 264 34.66 17.51 -32.10
C GLY A 264 33.44 18.18 -31.45
N GLY A 265 33.58 18.55 -30.17
CA GLY A 265 32.50 19.16 -29.40
C GLY A 265 31.71 18.17 -28.54
N TYR A 266 30.68 18.68 -27.87
CA TYR A 266 29.97 17.97 -26.81
C TYR A 266 28.57 18.53 -26.59
N TYR A 267 27.76 17.83 -25.79
CA TYR A 267 26.55 18.38 -25.19
C TYR A 267 26.90 19.01 -23.84
N GLU A 268 26.49 20.26 -23.65
CA GLU A 268 26.54 20.94 -22.37
C GLU A 268 25.20 20.79 -21.65
N VAL A 269 25.24 20.27 -20.42
CA VAL A 269 24.07 20.08 -19.57
C VAL A 269 24.00 21.22 -18.57
N GLY A 270 22.94 22.02 -18.66
CA GLY A 270 22.68 23.14 -17.76
C GLY A 270 21.61 22.80 -16.72
N LEU A 271 21.78 23.33 -15.51
CA LEU A 271 20.90 23.14 -14.37
C LEU A 271 20.46 24.49 -13.77
N SER A 272 19.17 24.61 -13.44
CA SER A 272 18.58 25.75 -12.74
C SER A 272 17.62 25.27 -11.65
N THR A 273 17.48 26.03 -10.56
CA THR A 273 16.57 25.72 -9.43
C THR A 273 15.49 26.77 -9.21
N THR A 274 15.46 27.83 -10.04
CA THR A 274 14.61 29.00 -9.81
C THR A 274 13.53 29.20 -10.87
N GLY A 275 13.48 28.34 -11.89
CA GLY A 275 12.48 28.39 -12.96
C GLY A 275 13.03 28.09 -14.36
N LEU A 276 12.11 27.91 -15.33
CA LEU A 276 12.39 27.71 -16.76
C LEU A 276 12.97 28.95 -17.46
N ALA A 277 12.75 30.14 -16.90
CA ALA A 277 13.09 31.43 -17.53
C ALA A 277 14.42 32.04 -17.04
N ASN A 278 15.13 31.38 -16.13
CA ASN A 278 16.30 31.95 -15.43
C ASN A 278 17.64 31.42 -15.96
N SER A 279 18.75 32.00 -15.51
CA SER A 279 20.12 31.59 -15.86
C SER A 279 20.42 30.17 -15.37
N TYR A 280 20.80 29.27 -16.27
CA TYR A 280 21.26 27.92 -15.93
C TYR A 280 22.77 27.95 -15.71
N GLN A 281 23.23 27.27 -14.66
CA GLN A 281 24.65 26.99 -14.45
C GLN A 281 25.02 25.72 -15.21
N GLU A 282 26.25 25.68 -15.74
CA GLU A 282 26.78 24.45 -16.34
C GLU A 282 26.95 23.40 -15.25
N HIS A 283 26.28 22.26 -15.40
CA HIS A 283 26.46 21.10 -14.52
C HIS A 283 27.61 20.22 -15.01
N GLY A 284 27.69 20.01 -16.33
CA GLY A 284 28.83 19.37 -16.96
C GLY A 284 28.61 19.09 -18.45
N ARG A 285 29.52 18.30 -19.03
CA ARG A 285 29.64 18.09 -20.48
C ARG A 285 29.74 16.60 -20.80
N THR A 286 29.16 16.19 -21.92
CA THR A 286 29.41 14.84 -22.46
C THR A 286 30.81 14.73 -23.05
N PRO A 287 31.34 13.50 -23.24
CA PRO A 287 32.64 13.31 -23.90
C PRO A 287 32.65 13.77 -25.36
N ASP A 288 31.53 13.63 -26.05
CA ASP A 288 31.39 13.95 -27.47
C ASP A 288 29.92 14.27 -27.86
N LYS A 289 29.69 14.53 -29.15
CA LYS A 289 28.36 14.72 -29.76
C LYS A 289 27.61 13.41 -30.08
N LEU A 290 28.21 12.24 -29.82
CA LEU A 290 27.57 10.92 -29.99
C LEU A 290 26.80 10.47 -28.73
N ALA A 291 27.17 10.99 -27.56
CA ALA A 291 26.49 10.72 -26.31
C ALA A 291 24.97 10.99 -26.39
N ALA A 292 24.18 9.97 -26.06
CA ALA A 292 22.72 10.01 -26.07
C ALA A 292 22.10 10.15 -24.67
N SER A 293 22.94 10.20 -23.63
CA SER A 293 22.50 10.31 -22.24
C SER A 293 23.54 11.03 -21.38
N TYR A 294 23.07 11.51 -20.22
CA TYR A 294 23.93 12.12 -19.21
C TYR A 294 23.32 11.97 -17.82
N LEU A 295 24.13 11.54 -16.86
CA LEU A 295 23.74 11.40 -15.46
C LEU A 295 24.06 12.69 -14.71
N VAL A 296 23.02 13.44 -14.35
CA VAL A 296 23.14 14.61 -13.48
C VAL A 296 23.28 14.14 -12.04
N THR A 297 24.28 14.62 -11.31
CA THR A 297 24.62 14.21 -9.93
C THR A 297 24.78 15.42 -8.99
N GLY A 298 24.93 15.19 -7.69
CA GLY A 298 25.14 16.28 -6.71
C GLY A 298 23.88 17.12 -6.45
N LEU A 299 22.71 16.51 -6.65
CA LEU A 299 21.42 17.16 -6.50
C LEU A 299 20.92 17.10 -5.04
N LEU A 300 20.08 18.07 -4.68
CA LEU A 300 19.47 18.20 -3.36
C LEU A 300 18.02 17.70 -3.41
N PRO A 301 17.71 16.61 -2.70
CA PRO A 301 16.44 15.93 -2.80
C PRO A 301 15.21 16.81 -2.49
N GLY A 302 14.08 16.51 -3.15
CA GLY A 302 12.83 17.26 -2.98
C GLY A 302 12.84 18.67 -3.59
N ARG A 303 13.93 19.05 -4.27
CA ARG A 303 14.06 20.32 -4.99
C ARG A 303 13.67 20.14 -6.46
N THR A 304 12.93 21.11 -7.00
CA THR A 304 12.65 21.13 -8.44
C THR A 304 13.87 21.66 -9.20
N TYR A 305 14.34 20.86 -10.16
CA TYR A 305 15.40 21.21 -11.08
C TYR A 305 14.83 21.39 -12.48
N TYR A 306 15.31 22.43 -13.15
CA TYR A 306 15.07 22.69 -14.56
C TYR A 306 16.34 22.34 -15.30
N LEU A 307 16.25 21.38 -16.22
CA LEU A 307 17.38 20.84 -16.96
C LEU A 307 17.27 21.23 -18.42
N ARG A 308 18.41 21.58 -19.02
CA ARG A 308 18.51 21.88 -20.44
C ARG A 308 19.78 21.26 -21.03
N VAL A 309 19.72 20.92 -22.30
CA VAL A 309 20.88 20.41 -23.04
C VAL A 309 21.07 21.23 -24.30
N ARG A 310 22.31 21.68 -24.56
CA ARG A 310 22.70 22.39 -25.78
C ARG A 310 23.95 21.76 -26.38
N THR A 311 24.10 21.86 -27.70
CA THR A 311 25.26 21.33 -28.41
C THR A 311 26.30 22.43 -28.56
N VAL A 312 27.57 22.09 -28.33
CA VAL A 312 28.72 22.96 -28.56
C VAL A 312 29.61 22.31 -29.60
N THR A 313 29.87 23.03 -30.70
CA THR A 313 30.93 22.72 -31.65
C THR A 313 32.03 23.77 -31.46
N PRO A 314 33.24 23.38 -31.04
CA PRO A 314 34.33 24.32 -30.83
C PRO A 314 34.81 24.92 -32.15
N ALA A 315 35.52 26.04 -32.07
CA ALA A 315 36.20 26.62 -33.23
C ALA A 315 37.15 25.59 -33.90
N HIS A 316 37.16 25.58 -35.23
CA HIS A 316 37.98 24.72 -36.08
C HIS A 316 38.35 25.44 -37.39
N ASP A 317 39.14 24.80 -38.26
CA ASP A 317 39.73 25.46 -39.45
C ASP A 317 38.71 26.11 -40.40
N SER A 318 37.48 25.60 -40.45
CA SER A 318 36.40 26.21 -41.24
C SER A 318 35.64 27.27 -40.45
N GLN A 319 35.35 27.03 -39.17
CA GLN A 319 34.56 27.90 -38.31
C GLN A 319 35.41 28.51 -37.18
N PRO A 320 35.80 29.79 -37.26
CA PRO A 320 36.73 30.40 -36.30
C PRO A 320 36.14 30.66 -34.90
N ASP A 321 34.85 30.41 -34.69
CA ASP A 321 34.17 30.66 -33.43
C ASP A 321 33.44 29.43 -32.88
N ASP A 322 33.37 29.32 -31.54
CA ASP A 322 32.53 28.31 -30.91
C ASP A 322 31.06 28.52 -31.28
N LEU A 323 30.44 27.48 -31.84
CA LEU A 323 29.01 27.44 -32.11
C LEU A 323 28.30 26.75 -30.96
N THR A 324 27.45 27.50 -30.28
CA THR A 324 26.59 26.97 -29.20
C THR A 324 25.14 27.02 -29.64
N SER A 325 24.49 25.86 -29.75
CA SER A 325 23.09 25.80 -30.12
C SER A 325 22.19 26.45 -29.08
N ARG A 326 20.97 26.80 -29.50
CA ARG A 326 19.87 26.97 -28.53
C ARG A 326 19.70 25.68 -27.73
N ALA A 327 19.18 25.77 -26.51
CA ALA A 327 18.88 24.57 -25.74
C ALA A 327 17.67 23.83 -26.30
N ALA A 328 17.65 22.51 -26.17
CA ALA A 328 16.43 21.72 -26.30
C ALA A 328 15.36 22.22 -25.29
N SER A 329 14.08 21.93 -25.54
CA SER A 329 12.99 22.28 -24.63
C SER A 329 13.34 21.80 -23.22
N ALA A 330 13.46 22.75 -22.28
CA ALA A 330 13.85 22.44 -20.93
C ALA A 330 12.82 21.53 -20.27
N VAL A 331 13.31 20.54 -19.52
CA VAL A 331 12.46 19.64 -18.74
C VAL A 331 12.49 20.12 -17.29
N ALA A 332 11.31 20.26 -16.69
CA ALA A 332 11.17 20.49 -15.26
C ALA A 332 11.00 19.14 -14.57
N VAL A 333 11.85 18.87 -13.57
CA VAL A 333 11.83 17.63 -12.81
C VAL A 333 11.82 17.99 -11.34
N THR A 334 10.79 17.57 -10.62
CA THR A 334 10.84 17.51 -9.16
C THR A 334 11.53 16.22 -8.80
N GLU A 335 12.67 16.29 -8.10
CA GLU A 335 13.32 15.08 -7.61
C GLU A 335 12.37 14.30 -6.70
N ALA A 336 12.54 12.97 -6.71
CA ALA A 336 11.98 12.15 -5.67
C ALA A 336 12.52 12.67 -4.33
N PRO A 337 11.66 12.95 -3.33
CA PRO A 337 12.13 13.33 -2.01
C PRO A 337 13.15 12.28 -1.52
N ASN A 338 14.33 12.69 -1.02
CA ASN A 338 15.10 11.84 -0.10
C ASN A 338 14.16 11.65 1.06
N LYS A 339 13.45 10.54 1.08
CA LYS A 339 13.10 9.78 2.25
C LYS A 339 12.78 8.39 1.67
N ASP A 340 13.31 7.33 2.24
CA ASP A 340 12.94 5.95 1.88
C ASP A 340 12.35 5.31 3.13
N ILE A 341 11.55 4.26 2.96
CA ILE A 341 10.94 3.52 4.06
C ILE A 341 11.60 2.16 4.14
N LEU A 342 12.12 1.82 5.32
CA LEU A 342 12.41 0.46 5.70
C LEU A 342 11.13 -0.16 6.27
N LEU A 343 10.67 -1.25 5.65
CA LEU A 343 9.61 -2.10 6.19
C LEU A 343 10.26 -3.42 6.65
N ALA A 344 10.46 -3.55 7.95
CA ALA A 344 10.95 -4.79 8.58
C ALA A 344 9.76 -5.70 8.90
N VAL A 345 9.68 -6.87 8.27
CA VAL A 345 8.57 -7.81 8.41
C VAL A 345 9.07 -9.07 9.12
N TYR A 346 8.46 -9.42 10.24
CA TYR A 346 8.81 -10.58 11.05
C TYR A 346 7.65 -11.59 11.04
N PHE A 347 7.85 -12.74 10.40
CA PHE A 347 6.83 -13.78 10.23
C PHE A 347 7.25 -15.14 10.82
N PRO A 348 7.00 -15.36 12.13
CA PRO A 348 7.11 -16.68 12.77
C PRO A 348 5.99 -17.59 12.27
N ALA A 349 6.14 -18.17 11.09
CA ALA A 349 5.12 -18.98 10.44
C ALA A 349 5.27 -20.48 10.72
N ASP A 350 6.18 -20.89 11.63
CA ASP A 350 6.34 -22.26 12.08
C ASP A 350 5.14 -22.73 12.92
N ASN A 351 4.02 -22.86 12.23
CA ASN A 351 2.69 -23.20 12.72
C ASN A 351 1.80 -23.42 11.49
N ASN A 352 0.48 -23.41 11.63
CA ASN A 352 -0.43 -23.60 10.48
C ASN A 352 -0.43 -22.43 9.47
N LEU A 353 0.34 -21.34 9.70
CA LEU A 353 0.49 -20.25 8.75
C LEU A 353 1.64 -20.44 7.75
N ALA A 354 2.51 -21.45 7.93
CA ALA A 354 3.62 -21.77 7.02
C ALA A 354 3.22 -21.82 5.53
N PRO A 355 2.06 -22.39 5.12
CA PRO A 355 1.66 -22.41 3.71
C PRO A 355 1.52 -21.03 3.07
N TYR A 356 1.30 -19.97 3.86
CA TYR A 356 1.09 -18.60 3.37
C TYR A 356 2.40 -17.82 3.15
N LEU A 357 3.55 -18.34 3.60
CA LEU A 357 4.85 -17.64 3.52
C LEU A 357 5.18 -17.22 2.09
N SER A 358 4.97 -18.10 1.11
CA SER A 358 5.21 -17.81 -0.31
C SER A 358 4.28 -16.72 -0.87
N ASP A 359 3.02 -16.67 -0.43
CA ASP A 359 2.06 -15.64 -0.87
C ASP A 359 2.41 -14.28 -0.28
N VAL A 360 2.80 -14.23 0.99
CA VAL A 360 3.24 -13.01 1.66
C VAL A 360 4.45 -12.41 0.96
N VAL A 361 5.49 -13.21 0.68
CA VAL A 361 6.68 -12.75 -0.07
C VAL A 361 6.30 -12.26 -1.46
N ARG A 362 5.39 -12.96 -2.17
CA ARG A 362 4.88 -12.54 -3.48
C ARG A 362 4.20 -11.17 -3.41
N ARG A 363 3.41 -10.90 -2.37
CA ARG A 363 2.69 -9.63 -2.18
C ARG A 363 3.64 -8.48 -1.81
N LEU A 364 4.62 -8.72 -0.94
CA LEU A 364 5.70 -7.78 -0.63
C LEU A 364 6.50 -7.40 -1.88
N ARG A 365 6.83 -8.41 -2.71
CA ARG A 365 7.49 -8.20 -4.02
C ARG A 365 6.66 -7.33 -4.94
N LYS A 366 5.35 -7.60 -5.08
CA LYS A 366 4.44 -6.78 -5.90
C LYS A 366 4.39 -5.32 -5.41
N GLY A 367 4.31 -5.12 -4.10
CA GLY A 367 4.29 -3.79 -3.50
C GLY A 367 5.56 -2.98 -3.80
N THR A 368 6.73 -3.57 -3.57
CA THR A 368 8.03 -2.92 -3.83
C THR A 368 8.34 -2.72 -5.31
N ALA A 369 7.75 -3.52 -6.21
CA ALA A 369 7.83 -3.29 -7.65
C ALA A 369 7.13 -1.98 -8.06
N LEU A 370 6.01 -1.68 -7.39
CA LEU A 370 5.19 -0.50 -7.64
C LEU A 370 5.64 0.73 -6.83
N ASN A 371 6.40 0.54 -5.76
CA ASN A 371 6.97 1.62 -4.96
C ASN A 371 8.48 1.42 -4.72
N PRO A 372 9.34 2.06 -5.51
CA PRO A 372 10.79 1.93 -5.39
C PRO A 372 11.37 2.59 -4.11
N ASN A 373 10.58 3.41 -3.40
CA ASN A 373 11.04 4.09 -2.17
C ASN A 373 10.93 3.20 -0.92
N VAL A 374 10.48 1.95 -1.06
CA VAL A 374 10.30 1.00 0.04
C VAL A 374 11.29 -0.15 -0.09
N GLN A 375 12.16 -0.28 0.91
CA GLN A 375 12.98 -1.46 1.11
C GLN A 375 12.29 -2.37 2.13
N VAL A 376 12.02 -3.61 1.75
CA VAL A 376 11.55 -4.62 2.69
C VAL A 376 12.74 -5.47 3.13
N VAL A 377 12.82 -5.73 4.44
CA VAL A 377 13.65 -6.79 5.01
C VAL A 377 12.69 -7.74 5.72
N PHE A 378 12.66 -8.99 5.31
CA PHE A 378 11.67 -9.98 5.75
C PHE A 378 12.40 -11.14 6.42
N LEU A 379 12.01 -11.50 7.64
CA LEU A 379 12.35 -12.78 8.25
C LEU A 379 11.10 -13.65 8.20
N GLY A 380 11.24 -14.84 7.62
CA GLY A 380 10.20 -15.84 7.63
C GLY A 380 10.76 -17.18 8.06
N ASP A 381 9.94 -17.93 8.76
CA ASP A 381 10.27 -19.21 9.37
C ASP A 381 9.09 -20.15 9.17
N GLY A 382 9.32 -21.32 8.59
CA GLY A 382 8.30 -22.29 8.21
C GLY A 382 8.37 -23.54 9.09
N ARG A 383 7.68 -24.62 8.69
CA ARG A 383 7.61 -25.87 9.48
C ARG A 383 8.79 -26.82 9.28
N GLN A 384 9.67 -26.54 8.34
CA GLN A 384 10.73 -27.47 7.99
C GLN A 384 12.00 -27.05 8.71
N ALA A 385 12.63 -27.99 9.40
CA ALA A 385 13.93 -27.73 10.00
C ALA A 385 14.92 -27.16 8.97
N ASN A 386 15.55 -26.05 9.32
CA ASN A 386 16.47 -25.23 8.53
C ASN A 386 15.79 -24.40 7.43
N ASP A 387 14.60 -23.86 7.67
CA ASP A 387 13.90 -23.00 6.71
C ASP A 387 13.75 -21.53 7.13
N THR A 388 14.28 -21.15 8.31
CA THR A 388 14.38 -19.74 8.71
C THR A 388 15.26 -18.96 7.71
N GLN A 389 14.68 -17.92 7.11
CA GLN A 389 15.34 -17.11 6.09
C GLN A 389 15.12 -15.62 6.29
N VAL A 390 16.18 -14.85 6.03
CA VAL A 390 16.12 -13.40 5.88
C VAL A 390 16.23 -13.03 4.41
N LEU A 391 15.21 -12.35 3.90
CA LEU A 391 15.09 -11.87 2.53
C LEU A 391 15.14 -10.34 2.49
N THR A 392 15.76 -9.80 1.46
CA THR A 392 15.59 -8.38 1.09
C THR A 392 14.75 -8.29 -0.16
N ILE A 393 13.77 -7.38 -0.17
CA ILE A 393 12.87 -7.19 -1.30
C ILE A 393 12.83 -5.71 -1.66
N SER A 394 13.24 -5.39 -2.89
CA SER A 394 13.26 -4.01 -3.39
C SER A 394 13.06 -4.00 -4.90
N HIS A 395 12.35 -2.99 -5.43
CA HIS A 395 12.08 -2.87 -6.86
C HIS A 395 11.48 -4.14 -7.50
N GLY A 396 10.72 -4.93 -6.74
CA GLY A 396 10.14 -6.19 -7.23
C GLY A 396 11.12 -7.36 -7.32
N THR A 397 12.36 -7.20 -6.84
CA THR A 397 13.36 -8.26 -6.78
C THR A 397 13.49 -8.77 -5.36
N VAL A 398 13.57 -10.09 -5.21
CA VAL A 398 13.80 -10.78 -3.93
C VAL A 398 15.24 -11.30 -3.92
N HIS A 399 15.97 -11.03 -2.85
CA HIS A 399 17.29 -11.60 -2.61
C HIS A 399 17.33 -12.29 -1.25
N THR A 400 17.79 -13.54 -1.22
CA THR A 400 18.07 -14.27 0.01
C THR A 400 19.41 -13.83 0.59
N THR A 401 19.46 -13.65 1.90
CA THR A 401 20.68 -13.25 2.62
C THR A 401 21.31 -14.45 3.35
N THR A 402 22.57 -14.33 3.72
CA THR A 402 23.28 -15.27 4.60
C THR A 402 23.18 -14.89 6.09
N ALA A 403 22.38 -13.88 6.45
CA ALA A 403 22.40 -13.24 7.76
C ALA A 403 22.17 -14.20 8.93
N VAL A 404 21.25 -15.16 8.76
CA VAL A 404 20.96 -16.20 9.76
C VAL A 404 22.20 -17.06 10.01
N THR A 405 22.78 -17.62 8.93
CA THR A 405 23.97 -18.47 9.01
C THR A 405 25.20 -17.71 9.49
N ASP A 406 25.40 -16.46 9.07
CA ASP A 406 26.53 -15.63 9.48
C ASP A 406 26.50 -15.32 11.00
N ARG A 407 25.30 -15.17 11.57
CA ARG A 407 25.11 -14.85 12.98
C ARG A 407 25.09 -16.10 13.87
N TRP A 408 24.35 -17.13 13.47
CA TRP A 408 23.99 -18.26 14.33
C TRP A 408 24.64 -19.58 13.91
N GLY A 409 25.29 -19.64 12.73
CA GLY A 409 25.94 -20.85 12.22
C GLY A 409 24.98 -21.97 11.77
N GLY A 410 23.67 -21.77 11.93
CA GLY A 410 22.58 -22.66 11.52
C GLY A 410 21.57 -21.96 10.61
N GLN A 411 20.49 -22.67 10.26
CA GLN A 411 19.40 -22.16 9.42
C GLN A 411 18.03 -22.27 10.07
N GLU A 412 17.94 -22.86 11.26
CA GLU A 412 16.74 -22.87 12.10
C GLU A 412 16.95 -21.95 13.29
N LEU A 413 16.04 -21.02 13.53
CA LEU A 413 16.00 -20.17 14.71
C LEU A 413 14.67 -20.35 15.43
N ASP A 414 14.72 -20.41 16.76
CA ASP A 414 13.53 -20.28 17.60
C ASP A 414 12.94 -18.87 17.43
N THR A 415 11.91 -18.72 16.59
CA THR A 415 11.30 -17.41 16.32
C THR A 415 10.41 -16.89 17.45
N SER A 416 10.33 -17.63 18.54
CA SER A 416 9.75 -17.14 19.80
C SER A 416 10.81 -16.63 20.77
N ASP A 417 12.11 -16.80 20.49
CA ASP A 417 13.19 -16.23 21.29
C ASP A 417 13.21 -14.69 21.11
N PRO A 418 13.03 -13.89 22.19
CA PRO A 418 13.09 -12.43 22.10
C PRO A 418 14.43 -11.92 21.55
N ALA A 419 15.53 -12.66 21.74
CA ALA A 419 16.83 -12.30 21.18
C ALA A 419 16.87 -12.38 19.65
N VAL A 420 16.09 -13.28 19.04
CA VAL A 420 15.98 -13.41 17.59
C VAL A 420 15.22 -12.21 17.00
N LEU A 421 14.07 -11.83 17.61
CA LEU A 421 13.32 -10.65 17.18
C LEU A 421 14.16 -9.37 17.32
N ALA A 422 14.79 -9.17 18.49
CA ALA A 422 15.63 -8.00 18.74
C ALA A 422 16.79 -7.91 17.73
N TRP A 423 17.49 -9.04 17.51
CA TRP A 423 18.56 -9.13 16.52
C TRP A 423 18.07 -8.82 15.12
N PHE A 424 16.95 -9.40 14.68
CA PHE A 424 16.44 -9.21 13.32
C PHE A 424 16.11 -7.74 13.05
N LEU A 425 15.41 -7.10 13.99
CA LEU A 425 15.03 -5.70 13.87
C LEU A 425 16.25 -4.77 13.87
N ASP A 426 17.23 -5.03 14.73
CA ASP A 426 18.51 -4.31 14.73
C ASP A 426 19.31 -4.55 13.43
N TYR A 427 19.36 -5.80 12.96
CA TYR A 427 19.99 -6.18 11.69
C TYR A 427 19.37 -5.41 10.53
N ALA A 428 18.04 -5.36 10.43
CA ALA A 428 17.33 -4.65 9.37
C ALA A 428 17.67 -3.16 9.36
N ARG A 429 17.65 -2.50 10.54
CA ARG A 429 17.94 -1.06 10.66
C ARG A 429 19.41 -0.73 10.42
N THR A 430 20.32 -1.58 10.90
CA THR A 430 21.77 -1.36 10.79
C THR A 430 22.26 -1.59 9.37
N ASN A 431 21.77 -2.62 8.68
CA ASN A 431 22.24 -2.97 7.33
C ASN A 431 21.47 -2.24 6.22
N TYR A 432 20.24 -1.80 6.50
CA TYR A 432 19.39 -1.09 5.54
C TYR A 432 18.85 0.22 6.16
N PRO A 433 19.70 1.16 6.58
CA PRO A 433 19.26 2.38 7.23
C PRO A 433 18.43 3.24 6.28
N ARG A 434 17.21 3.61 6.69
CA ARG A 434 16.30 4.48 5.96
C ARG A 434 15.75 5.56 6.90
N GLU A 435 15.11 6.58 6.34
CA GLU A 435 14.62 7.71 7.13
C GLU A 435 13.43 7.33 8.01
N ARG A 436 12.54 6.49 7.48
CA ARG A 436 11.42 5.97 8.24
C ARG A 436 11.55 4.46 8.35
N THR A 437 11.26 3.93 9.53
CA THR A 437 11.28 2.49 9.77
C THR A 437 9.95 2.05 10.35
N ILE A 438 9.30 1.12 9.65
CA ILE A 438 8.07 0.45 10.07
C ILE A 438 8.43 -1.00 10.37
N ALA A 439 7.98 -1.49 11.52
CA ALA A 439 8.02 -2.91 11.86
C ALA A 439 6.62 -3.52 11.69
N SER A 440 6.53 -4.67 11.04
CA SER A 440 5.30 -5.45 10.88
C SER A 440 5.50 -6.81 11.50
N LEU A 441 4.81 -7.08 12.60
CA LEU A 441 4.84 -8.35 13.31
C LEU A 441 3.59 -9.13 12.92
N MET A 442 3.78 -10.27 12.26
CA MET A 442 2.67 -11.01 11.66
C MET A 442 2.58 -12.44 12.19
N GLY A 443 1.40 -13.03 12.08
CA GLY A 443 1.14 -14.42 12.45
C GLY A 443 -0.02 -14.54 13.43
N HIS A 444 0.01 -15.58 14.25
CA HIS A 444 -0.96 -15.68 15.35
C HIS A 444 -0.71 -14.61 16.41
N GLY A 445 -1.78 -14.24 17.10
CA GLY A 445 -1.74 -13.41 18.28
C GLY A 445 -2.76 -13.91 19.29
N VAL A 446 -2.45 -13.72 20.56
CA VAL A 446 -3.34 -14.08 21.69
C VAL A 446 -3.55 -12.88 22.62
N GLY A 447 -3.11 -11.69 22.19
CA GLY A 447 -3.11 -10.49 23.03
C GLY A 447 -2.17 -10.64 24.21
N LEU A 448 -2.70 -10.53 25.42
CA LEU A 448 -1.91 -10.61 26.65
C LEU A 448 -1.44 -12.06 26.89
N SER A 449 -0.14 -12.29 26.72
CA SER A 449 0.53 -13.56 26.96
C SER A 449 1.60 -13.40 28.04
N LEU A 450 1.56 -14.22 29.09
CA LEU A 450 2.52 -14.13 30.20
C LEU A 450 3.65 -15.14 30.06
N GLY A 451 4.82 -14.80 30.59
CA GLY A 451 5.96 -15.71 30.66
C GLY A 451 5.75 -16.80 31.72
N PHE A 452 6.05 -18.05 31.38
CA PHE A 452 6.04 -19.17 32.31
C PHE A 452 7.48 -19.60 32.62
N GLU A 453 7.83 -19.76 33.90
CA GLU A 453 9.03 -20.51 34.28
C GLU A 453 8.72 -22.01 34.30
N ALA A 454 9.57 -22.82 33.66
CA ALA A 454 9.45 -24.27 33.74
C ALA A 454 9.62 -24.74 35.20
N ALA A 455 8.88 -25.77 35.60
CA ALA A 455 9.03 -26.36 36.93
C ALA A 455 10.52 -26.70 37.22
N PRO A 456 11.00 -26.54 38.47
CA PRO A 456 12.40 -26.78 38.82
C PRO A 456 12.87 -28.15 38.32
N GLY A 457 13.85 -28.16 37.40
CA GLY A 457 14.42 -29.38 36.82
C GLY A 457 14.03 -29.69 35.36
N GLN A 458 13.16 -28.92 34.72
CA GLN A 458 12.79 -29.07 33.30
C GLN A 458 13.49 -28.07 32.35
N GLY A 459 14.82 -27.92 32.45
CA GLY A 459 15.61 -27.14 31.47
C GLY A 459 15.24 -25.65 31.37
N THR A 460 15.95 -24.91 30.50
CA THR A 460 15.84 -23.45 30.38
C THR A 460 14.84 -22.97 29.32
N ARG A 461 14.16 -23.87 28.60
CA ARG A 461 13.25 -23.48 27.50
C ARG A 461 11.80 -23.48 27.96
N LYS A 462 11.10 -22.37 27.68
CA LYS A 462 9.65 -22.23 27.87
C LYS A 462 8.97 -23.16 26.87
N LYS A 463 8.21 -24.13 27.38
CA LYS A 463 7.52 -25.09 26.54
C LYS A 463 6.08 -24.66 26.33
N VAL A 464 5.64 -24.54 25.07
CA VAL A 464 4.22 -24.61 24.74
C VAL A 464 3.72 -25.95 25.30
N PRO A 465 2.60 -26.00 26.05
CA PRO A 465 2.00 -27.28 26.42
C PRO A 465 1.78 -28.12 25.15
N PRO A 466 2.07 -29.43 25.16
CA PRO A 466 1.99 -30.25 23.95
C PRO A 466 0.58 -30.17 23.34
N LEU A 467 0.53 -29.68 22.11
CA LEU A 467 -0.72 -29.51 21.37
C LEU A 467 -1.22 -30.86 20.87
N PRO A 468 -2.53 -31.15 20.92
CA PRO A 468 -3.08 -32.28 20.22
C PRO A 468 -2.72 -32.20 18.73
N GLN A 469 -2.35 -33.32 18.12
CA GLN A 469 -1.91 -33.39 16.73
C GLN A 469 -2.98 -32.78 15.80
N GLY A 470 -2.63 -31.72 15.05
CA GLY A 470 -3.54 -31.00 14.15
C GLY A 470 -4.04 -29.62 14.63
N HIS A 471 -3.57 -29.12 15.77
CA HIS A 471 -4.03 -27.86 16.38
C HIS A 471 -2.90 -26.85 16.62
N ASP A 472 -2.17 -26.50 15.56
CA ASP A 472 -0.98 -25.64 15.59
C ASP A 472 -1.31 -24.15 15.43
N PHE A 473 -2.32 -23.66 16.15
CA PHE A 473 -2.84 -22.30 16.02
C PHE A 473 -2.29 -21.36 17.10
N THR A 474 -0.97 -21.40 17.31
CA THR A 474 -0.31 -20.76 18.45
C THR A 474 0.65 -19.66 18.00
N PRO A 475 0.80 -18.56 18.76
CA PRO A 475 1.77 -17.49 18.48
C PRO A 475 3.21 -17.89 18.82
N GLY A 476 3.57 -19.13 18.52
CA GLY A 476 4.81 -19.76 18.91
C GLY A 476 5.50 -20.47 17.74
N ASP A 477 6.68 -20.97 18.05
CA ASP A 477 7.51 -21.81 17.18
C ASP A 477 7.22 -23.26 17.54
N VAL A 478 6.56 -23.98 16.63
CA VAL A 478 6.05 -25.33 16.90
C VAL A 478 7.19 -26.35 16.93
N THR A 479 8.23 -26.17 16.12
CA THR A 479 9.39 -27.07 16.06
C THR A 479 10.24 -26.99 17.32
N ASP A 480 10.46 -25.78 17.85
CA ASP A 480 11.15 -25.56 19.13
C ASP A 480 10.24 -25.69 20.36
N ASN A 481 8.92 -25.73 20.13
CA ASN A 481 7.88 -25.81 21.14
C ASN A 481 7.97 -24.63 22.14
N SER A 482 8.12 -23.41 21.63
CA SER A 482 8.33 -22.17 22.39
C SER A 482 7.28 -21.10 22.04
N TYR A 483 7.17 -20.07 22.89
CA TYR A 483 6.31 -18.91 22.65
C TYR A 483 6.92 -17.65 23.29
N MET A 484 6.58 -16.48 22.76
CA MET A 484 7.04 -15.19 23.28
C MET A 484 5.96 -14.56 24.16
N SER A 485 6.29 -14.21 25.40
CA SER A 485 5.38 -13.45 26.27
C SER A 485 5.33 -11.96 25.91
N THR A 486 4.28 -11.26 26.33
CA THR A 486 4.11 -9.80 26.18
C THR A 486 5.25 -9.01 26.80
N VAL A 487 5.77 -9.46 27.96
CA VAL A 487 6.93 -8.83 28.62
C VAL A 487 8.21 -9.02 27.79
N GLU A 488 8.44 -10.23 27.26
CA GLU A 488 9.58 -10.52 26.40
C GLU A 488 9.52 -9.78 25.07
N LEU A 489 8.33 -9.69 24.47
CA LEU A 489 8.09 -8.86 23.29
C LEU A 489 8.45 -7.40 23.56
N GLY A 490 7.99 -6.85 24.70
CA GLY A 490 8.37 -5.51 25.13
C GLY A 490 9.87 -5.33 25.27
N GLN A 491 10.55 -6.28 25.90
CA GLN A 491 12.01 -6.23 26.05
C GLN A 491 12.73 -6.32 24.70
N ALA A 492 12.34 -7.24 23.82
CA ALA A 492 12.94 -7.41 22.50
C ALA A 492 12.81 -6.13 21.65
N LEU A 493 11.63 -5.48 21.69
CA LEU A 493 11.38 -4.24 21.00
C LEU A 493 12.15 -3.05 21.62
N LEU A 494 12.32 -3.01 22.95
CA LEU A 494 13.17 -2.03 23.61
C LEU A 494 14.64 -2.23 23.23
N ASP A 495 15.13 -3.47 23.20
CA ASP A 495 16.50 -3.79 22.80
C ASP A 495 16.77 -3.35 21.36
N ALA A 496 15.84 -3.62 20.45
CA ALA A 496 15.90 -3.18 19.05
C ALA A 496 15.79 -1.65 18.85
N THR A 497 15.43 -0.91 19.90
CA THR A 497 15.25 0.55 19.87
C THR A 497 16.16 1.28 20.86
N GLN A 498 17.20 0.61 21.37
CA GLN A 498 18.14 1.17 22.36
C GLN A 498 17.42 1.70 23.60
N GLY A 499 16.53 0.89 24.18
CA GLY A 499 15.69 1.26 25.32
C GLY A 499 14.61 2.29 24.98
N GLY A 500 14.18 2.37 23.71
CA GLY A 500 13.22 3.36 23.22
C GLY A 500 13.84 4.72 22.83
N ALA A 501 15.17 4.85 22.86
CA ALA A 501 15.85 6.08 22.39
C ALA A 501 15.75 6.28 20.87
N GLN A 502 15.52 5.21 20.12
CA GLN A 502 15.39 5.21 18.67
C GLN A 502 14.12 4.44 18.25
N PRO A 503 12.92 4.97 18.55
CA PRO A 503 11.67 4.24 18.27
C PRO A 503 11.44 4.06 16.77
N PHE A 504 10.69 3.01 16.41
CA PHE A 504 10.11 2.87 15.07
C PHE A 504 9.11 4.01 14.81
N ASP A 505 8.88 4.34 13.54
CA ASP A 505 7.78 5.24 13.20
C ASP A 505 6.44 4.56 13.51
N LEU A 506 6.28 3.31 13.07
CA LEU A 506 5.10 2.50 13.34
C LEU A 506 5.49 1.05 13.64
N ILE A 507 4.76 0.44 14.56
CA ILE A 507 4.67 -1.02 14.66
C ILE A 507 3.25 -1.43 14.25
N PHE A 508 3.14 -2.30 13.25
CA PHE A 508 1.89 -2.93 12.85
C PHE A 508 1.86 -4.37 13.38
N PHE A 509 0.91 -4.63 14.28
CA PHE A 509 0.57 -5.96 14.73
C PHE A 509 -0.47 -6.56 13.78
N ASP A 510 0.00 -7.32 12.79
CA ASP A 510 -0.84 -8.14 11.88
C ASP A 510 -1.12 -9.49 12.55
N GLN A 511 -1.70 -9.41 13.75
CA GLN A 511 -1.90 -10.50 14.71
C GLN A 511 -3.20 -10.28 15.48
N CYS A 512 -3.91 -11.36 15.80
CA CYS A 512 -5.16 -11.28 16.57
C CYS A 512 -4.94 -10.73 17.98
N PHE A 513 -5.94 -9.98 18.48
CA PHE A 513 -6.05 -9.54 19.88
C PHE A 513 -4.92 -8.62 20.39
N GLN A 514 -3.99 -8.18 19.53
CA GLN A 514 -2.92 -7.26 19.93
C GLN A 514 -3.40 -5.82 20.20
N GLY A 515 -4.66 -5.53 19.88
CA GLY A 515 -5.37 -4.29 20.25
C GLY A 515 -5.76 -4.21 21.72
N ASN A 516 -5.09 -4.95 22.59
CA ASN A 516 -5.24 -4.92 24.03
C ASN A 516 -4.36 -3.82 24.63
N PHE A 517 -4.91 -3.09 25.61
CA PHE A 517 -4.23 -1.98 26.27
C PHE A 517 -2.90 -2.38 26.91
N ASP A 518 -2.89 -3.46 27.70
CA ASP A 518 -1.69 -3.89 28.45
C ASP A 518 -0.55 -4.26 27.50
N VAL A 519 -0.87 -4.90 26.38
CA VAL A 519 0.13 -5.19 25.34
C VAL A 519 0.70 -3.90 24.75
N LEU A 520 -0.17 -3.01 24.27
CA LEU A 520 0.27 -1.76 23.63
C LEU A 520 1.04 -0.86 24.61
N TYR A 521 0.60 -0.81 25.87
CA TYR A 521 1.26 -0.04 26.92
C TYR A 521 2.63 -0.65 27.29
N GLN A 522 2.75 -1.98 27.31
CA GLN A 522 4.03 -2.67 27.51
C GLN A 522 5.06 -2.29 26.44
N VAL A 523 4.64 -2.17 25.17
CA VAL A 523 5.54 -1.90 24.03
C VAL A 523 5.64 -0.41 23.65
N ARG A 524 4.89 0.49 24.32
CA ARG A 524 4.64 1.87 23.87
C ARG A 524 5.88 2.69 23.54
N LYS A 525 6.99 2.44 24.22
CA LYS A 525 8.26 3.17 24.04
C LYS A 525 9.02 2.75 22.77
N ALA A 526 8.66 1.64 22.14
CA ALA A 526 9.35 1.11 20.98
C ALA A 526 8.93 1.77 19.65
N ALA A 527 7.80 2.48 19.60
CA ALA A 527 7.33 3.14 18.38
C ALA A 527 6.73 4.51 18.67
N GLN A 528 6.52 5.33 17.64
CA GLN A 528 5.75 6.57 17.73
C GLN A 528 4.24 6.32 17.63
N GLY A 529 3.84 5.20 17.03
CA GLY A 529 2.45 4.76 16.98
C GLY A 529 2.32 3.28 16.61
N PHE A 530 1.11 2.77 16.81
CA PHE A 530 0.77 1.35 16.64
C PHE A 530 -0.44 1.20 15.74
N ILE A 531 -0.50 0.06 15.06
CA ILE A 531 -1.68 -0.43 14.36
C ILE A 531 -1.96 -1.82 14.89
N ALA A 532 -3.20 -2.10 15.30
CA ALA A 532 -3.56 -3.38 15.88
C ALA A 532 -5.05 -3.69 15.68
N SER A 533 -5.41 -4.96 15.86
CA SER A 533 -6.79 -5.42 15.95
C SER A 533 -7.13 -5.81 17.39
N PRO A 534 -8.21 -5.30 17.98
CA PRO A 534 -8.70 -5.74 19.29
C PRO A 534 -9.33 -7.14 19.25
N ASN A 535 -9.55 -7.69 18.06
CA ASN A 535 -10.17 -8.99 17.82
C ASN A 535 -9.36 -9.75 16.75
N TYR A 536 -9.99 -10.62 15.94
CA TYR A 536 -9.33 -11.31 14.84
C TYR A 536 -8.65 -10.34 13.87
N ALA A 537 -7.41 -10.67 13.50
CA ALA A 537 -6.70 -10.10 12.37
C ALA A 537 -6.61 -11.18 11.30
N TRP A 538 -7.28 -10.97 10.16
CA TRP A 538 -7.27 -11.92 9.06
C TRP A 538 -5.98 -11.77 8.25
N LEU A 539 -5.34 -12.89 7.90
CA LEU A 539 -4.13 -12.89 7.06
C LEU A 539 -4.48 -12.58 5.58
N VAL A 540 -5.06 -11.40 5.32
CA VAL A 540 -5.32 -10.88 3.98
C VAL A 540 -4.09 -10.29 3.33
N ALA A 541 -3.06 -9.99 4.14
CA ALA A 541 -1.73 -9.60 3.70
C ALA A 541 -1.75 -8.53 2.59
N PRO A 542 -2.32 -7.32 2.81
CA PRO A 542 -2.54 -6.33 1.75
C PRO A 542 -1.27 -5.54 1.40
N TYR A 543 -0.09 -6.12 1.66
CA TYR A 543 1.23 -5.55 1.41
C TYR A 543 1.37 -4.97 0.00
N GLY A 544 0.87 -5.69 -1.01
CA GLY A 544 0.89 -5.23 -2.41
C GLY A 544 0.04 -3.99 -2.67
N GLN A 545 -0.89 -3.65 -1.78
CA GLN A 545 -1.75 -2.46 -1.88
C GLN A 545 -1.17 -1.31 -1.06
N TYR A 546 -0.95 -1.49 0.25
CA TYR A 546 -0.56 -0.36 1.09
C TYR A 546 0.88 0.08 0.85
N ILE A 547 1.80 -0.81 0.47
CA ILE A 547 3.19 -0.42 0.12
C ILE A 547 3.19 0.65 -0.98
N THR A 548 2.25 0.60 -1.93
CA THR A 548 2.14 1.61 -3.00
C THR A 548 1.75 3.00 -2.49
N GLN A 549 1.14 3.07 -1.32
CA GLN A 549 0.70 4.31 -0.68
C GLN A 549 1.73 4.85 0.32
N LEU A 550 2.74 4.05 0.69
CA LEU A 550 3.77 4.47 1.61
C LEU A 550 4.66 5.53 0.97
N ALA A 551 4.57 6.75 1.49
CA ALA A 551 5.41 7.85 1.04
C ALA A 551 6.07 8.44 2.28
N PRO A 552 7.40 8.46 2.38
CA PRO A 552 8.05 8.89 3.60
C PRO A 552 7.97 10.39 3.88
N ALA A 553 7.48 11.20 2.93
CA ALA A 553 7.04 12.57 3.21
C ALA A 553 5.78 12.64 4.11
N ARG A 554 4.99 11.57 4.19
CA ARG A 554 3.80 11.48 5.04
C ARG A 554 4.19 11.48 6.52
N THR A 555 3.30 12.01 7.33
CA THR A 555 3.31 11.86 8.79
C THR A 555 3.09 10.40 9.18
N THR A 556 3.50 10.05 10.38
CA THR A 556 3.28 8.71 10.97
C THR A 556 1.80 8.33 10.95
N GLN A 557 0.91 9.29 11.23
CA GLN A 557 -0.54 9.10 11.19
C GLN A 557 -1.07 8.82 9.77
N GLU A 558 -0.64 9.58 8.76
CA GLU A 558 -1.04 9.34 7.37
C GLU A 558 -0.54 7.99 6.82
N ILE A 559 0.61 7.52 7.31
CA ILE A 559 1.12 6.17 7.00
C ILE A 559 0.21 5.12 7.65
N ALA A 560 -0.12 5.28 8.94
CA ALA A 560 -0.98 4.35 9.66
C ALA A 560 -2.36 4.24 9.02
N GLN A 561 -2.94 5.38 8.64
CA GLN A 561 -4.23 5.45 7.98
C GLN A 561 -4.24 4.73 6.61
N ALA A 562 -3.14 4.82 5.84
CA ALA A 562 -3.02 4.11 4.57
C ALA A 562 -3.00 2.58 4.74
N ILE A 563 -2.34 2.09 5.80
CA ILE A 563 -2.32 0.67 6.15
C ILE A 563 -3.73 0.23 6.59
N LEU A 564 -4.36 0.95 7.51
CA LEU A 564 -5.72 0.69 7.99
C LEU A 564 -6.73 0.55 6.84
N TYR A 565 -6.80 1.54 5.94
CA TYR A 565 -7.76 1.49 4.85
C TYR A 565 -7.51 0.34 3.87
N SER A 566 -6.26 0.06 3.56
CA SER A 566 -5.92 -1.03 2.62
C SER A 566 -6.23 -2.40 3.22
N TYR A 567 -6.02 -2.54 4.53
CA TYR A 567 -6.38 -3.73 5.27
C TYR A 567 -7.90 -3.95 5.24
N GLU A 568 -8.65 -2.94 5.66
CA GLU A 568 -10.10 -3.00 5.75
C GLU A 568 -10.78 -3.22 4.38
N PHE A 569 -10.25 -2.60 3.32
CA PHE A 569 -10.76 -2.72 1.96
C PHE A 569 -10.48 -4.10 1.35
N SER A 570 -9.50 -4.84 1.88
CA SER A 570 -9.19 -6.19 1.43
C SER A 570 -10.08 -7.26 2.08
N LEU A 571 -10.94 -6.86 3.01
CA LEU A 571 -11.88 -7.74 3.71
C LEU A 571 -13.28 -7.67 3.10
N ASN A 572 -14.06 -8.72 3.35
CA ASN A 572 -15.46 -8.85 2.96
C ASN A 572 -16.31 -9.20 4.19
N ASN A 573 -17.61 -9.38 4.00
CA ASN A 573 -18.52 -9.68 5.11
C ASN A 573 -18.29 -11.06 5.75
N GLU A 574 -17.51 -11.94 5.12
CA GLU A 574 -17.06 -13.23 5.68
C GLU A 574 -15.81 -13.09 6.55
N HIS A 575 -15.22 -11.90 6.60
CA HIS A 575 -14.04 -11.57 7.41
C HIS A 575 -14.28 -10.28 8.21
N PRO A 576 -15.30 -10.25 9.09
CA PRO A 576 -15.54 -9.11 9.97
C PRO A 576 -14.37 -8.89 10.93
N ASN A 577 -14.07 -7.62 11.23
CA ASN A 577 -12.96 -7.22 12.08
C ASN A 577 -13.18 -5.81 12.65
N ALA A 578 -12.32 -5.43 13.59
CA ALA A 578 -12.01 -4.04 13.87
C ALA A 578 -10.50 -3.86 13.75
N ILE A 579 -10.04 -2.71 13.29
CA ILE A 579 -8.61 -2.39 13.21
C ILE A 579 -8.44 -0.90 13.47
N PHE A 580 -7.41 -0.53 14.23
CA PHE A 580 -7.20 0.86 14.62
C PHE A 580 -5.73 1.23 14.66
N SER A 581 -5.50 2.54 14.77
CA SER A 581 -4.20 3.12 15.07
C SER A 581 -4.26 4.04 16.28
N VAL A 582 -3.18 4.05 17.05
CA VAL A 582 -3.02 4.86 18.26
C VAL A 582 -1.59 5.38 18.33
N ALA A 583 -1.40 6.65 18.70
CA ALA A 583 -0.06 7.21 18.93
C ALA A 583 0.43 6.85 20.33
N SER A 584 1.73 6.66 20.50
CA SER A 584 2.29 6.27 21.80
C SER A 584 2.00 7.25 22.94
N PRO A 585 2.02 8.59 22.74
CA PRO A 585 1.62 9.53 23.80
C PRO A 585 0.16 9.39 24.22
N ASP A 586 -0.73 8.97 23.30
CA ASP A 586 -2.14 8.76 23.63
C ASP A 586 -2.34 7.51 24.50
N LEU A 587 -1.42 6.54 24.46
CA LEU A 587 -1.43 5.40 25.39
C LEU A 587 -1.12 5.83 26.83
N ASP A 588 -0.27 6.84 27.04
CA ASP A 588 -0.02 7.41 28.38
C ASP A 588 -1.25 8.16 28.90
N ASP A 589 -1.97 8.89 28.03
CA ASP A 589 -3.24 9.53 28.39
C ASP A 589 -4.34 8.52 28.73
N ILE A 590 -4.46 7.44 27.94
CA ILE A 590 -5.39 6.34 28.21
C ILE A 590 -5.03 5.66 29.53
N GLN A 591 -3.74 5.46 29.80
CA GLN A 591 -3.27 4.89 31.05
C GLN A 591 -3.66 5.75 32.25
N ALA A 592 -3.45 7.07 32.17
CA ALA A 592 -3.82 7.99 33.23
C ALA A 592 -5.34 7.96 33.50
N ALA A 593 -6.15 7.87 32.44
CA ALA A 593 -7.60 7.75 32.56
C ALA A 593 -8.04 6.40 33.15
N LEU A 594 -7.44 5.29 32.74
CA LEU A 594 -7.68 3.96 33.31
C LEU A 594 -7.26 3.90 34.78
N SER A 595 -6.15 4.55 35.14
CA SER A 595 -5.68 4.67 36.52
C SER A 595 -6.70 5.42 37.39
N GLN A 596 -7.21 6.56 36.92
CA GLN A 596 -8.29 7.29 37.61
C GLN A 596 -9.58 6.45 37.73
N LEU A 597 -9.90 5.68 36.69
CA LEU A 597 -11.04 4.78 36.72
C LEU A 597 -10.84 3.65 37.73
N GLY A 598 -9.64 3.09 37.83
CA GLY A 598 -9.27 2.10 38.85
C GLY A 598 -9.45 2.62 40.27
N ASP A 599 -8.98 3.83 40.57
CA ASP A 599 -9.20 4.46 41.88
C ASP A 599 -10.70 4.64 42.18
N ALA A 600 -11.49 5.13 41.22
CA ALA A 600 -12.91 5.36 41.38
C ALA A 600 -13.70 4.05 41.57
N LEU A 601 -13.38 3.02 40.79
CA LEU A 601 -14.00 1.70 40.90
C LEU A 601 -13.60 1.00 42.20
N THR A 602 -12.37 1.17 42.68
CA THR A 602 -11.94 0.68 44.00
C THR A 602 -12.76 1.33 45.11
N ALA A 603 -12.95 2.64 45.06
CA ALA A 603 -13.78 3.36 46.04
C ALA A 603 -15.25 2.89 45.99
N ALA A 604 -15.80 2.70 44.80
CA ALA A 604 -17.15 2.17 44.61
C ALA A 604 -17.29 0.73 45.14
N LEU A 605 -16.30 -0.12 44.87
CA LEU A 605 -16.24 -1.50 45.35
C LEU A 605 -16.22 -1.56 46.88
N GLN A 606 -15.36 -0.77 47.52
CA GLN A 606 -15.29 -0.64 48.99
C GLN A 606 -16.60 -0.13 49.61
N ALA A 607 -17.40 0.63 48.85
CA ALA A 607 -18.72 1.08 49.24
C ALA A 607 -19.86 0.10 48.88
N GLY A 608 -19.54 -1.13 48.48
CA GLY A 608 -20.50 -2.18 48.17
C GLY A 608 -21.19 -2.05 46.80
N GLN A 609 -20.63 -1.27 45.87
CA GLN A 609 -21.19 -1.06 44.53
C GLN A 609 -20.69 -2.10 43.49
N ALA A 610 -20.56 -3.36 43.88
CA ALA A 610 -20.12 -4.42 42.95
C ALA A 610 -21.16 -4.68 41.84
N SER A 611 -22.46 -4.67 42.14
CA SER A 611 -23.50 -5.00 41.16
C SER A 611 -23.56 -4.03 39.97
N PRO A 612 -23.50 -2.69 40.15
CA PRO A 612 -23.41 -1.75 39.03
C PRO A 612 -22.15 -1.94 38.16
N ILE A 613 -21.00 -2.30 38.76
CA ILE A 613 -19.76 -2.56 38.03
C ILE A 613 -19.91 -3.81 37.18
N LEU A 614 -20.37 -4.91 37.78
CA LEU A 614 -20.62 -6.16 37.07
C LEU A 614 -21.62 -5.99 35.92
N ALA A 615 -22.73 -5.29 36.18
CA ALA A 615 -23.73 -5.02 35.15
C ALA A 615 -23.15 -4.17 34.01
N ALA A 616 -22.16 -3.31 34.26
CA ALA A 616 -21.46 -2.56 33.22
C ALA A 616 -20.56 -3.49 32.39
N THR A 617 -19.82 -4.38 33.04
CA THR A 617 -19.01 -5.43 32.41
C THR A 617 -19.86 -6.28 31.47
N GLU A 618 -21.00 -6.80 31.96
CA GLU A 618 -21.91 -7.65 31.19
C GLU A 618 -22.52 -6.96 29.97
N ALA A 619 -22.68 -5.62 30.03
CA ALA A 619 -23.20 -4.82 28.93
C ALA A 619 -22.09 -4.31 27.98
N SER A 620 -20.84 -4.62 28.25
CA SER A 620 -19.71 -4.24 27.40
C SER A 620 -19.64 -5.14 26.17
N GLN A 621 -18.98 -4.65 25.13
CA GLN A 621 -18.70 -5.43 23.94
C GLN A 621 -17.48 -6.32 24.19
N PHE A 622 -17.69 -7.64 24.21
CA PHE A 622 -16.62 -8.62 24.33
C PHE A 622 -15.95 -8.85 22.98
N ALA A 623 -14.63 -9.07 22.99
CA ALA A 623 -13.96 -9.64 21.83
C ALA A 623 -14.55 -11.04 21.59
N ASP A 624 -14.96 -11.36 20.35
CA ASP A 624 -15.41 -12.72 20.06
C ASP A 624 -14.19 -13.60 19.98
N THR A 625 -14.11 -14.48 20.95
CA THR A 625 -13.00 -15.41 21.13
C THR A 625 -13.47 -16.85 21.30
N THR A 626 -14.78 -17.07 21.23
CA THR A 626 -15.45 -18.34 21.52
C THR A 626 -15.45 -19.31 20.32
N GLN A 627 -14.89 -18.91 19.17
CA GLN A 627 -14.84 -19.76 17.97
C GLN A 627 -13.58 -20.61 17.82
N CYS A 628 -12.89 -20.89 18.93
CA CYS A 628 -12.03 -22.07 19.04
C CYS A 628 -12.84 -23.37 19.20
N ARG A 629 -13.98 -23.53 18.48
CA ARG A 629 -14.86 -24.73 18.57
C ARG A 629 -14.10 -26.03 18.30
N ASP A 630 -13.03 -25.95 17.50
CA ASP A 630 -12.12 -27.05 17.21
C ASP A 630 -10.70 -26.86 17.77
N GLN A 631 -10.38 -25.79 18.50
CA GLN A 631 -9.05 -25.60 19.09
C GLN A 631 -9.17 -25.66 20.60
N ARG A 632 -8.83 -26.80 21.20
CA ARG A 632 -8.74 -26.96 22.67
C ARG A 632 -7.56 -26.21 23.29
N LEU A 633 -7.08 -25.17 22.62
CA LEU A 633 -5.98 -24.36 23.03
C LEU A 633 -6.52 -23.11 23.73
N ILE A 634 -6.68 -23.20 25.05
CA ILE A 634 -6.98 -22.05 25.91
C ILE A 634 -5.63 -21.50 26.43
N LEU A 635 -4.92 -20.72 25.61
CA LEU A 635 -3.72 -19.98 26.04
C LEU A 635 -4.13 -18.56 26.49
N GLY A 636 -4.42 -18.35 27.78
CA GLY A 636 -4.80 -17.00 28.28
C GLY A 636 -6.15 -16.51 27.74
N PRO A 637 -6.77 -15.44 28.30
CA PRO A 637 -8.21 -15.34 28.40
C PRO A 637 -8.83 -14.74 27.13
N PRO A 638 -9.50 -15.57 26.32
CA PRO A 638 -10.07 -15.07 25.08
C PRO A 638 -11.38 -14.33 25.43
N ASP A 639 -12.25 -14.94 26.25
CA ASP A 639 -13.61 -14.45 26.55
C ASP A 639 -13.65 -13.34 27.64
N GLU A 640 -12.51 -12.75 27.99
CA GLU A 640 -12.36 -11.79 29.09
C GLU A 640 -11.82 -10.44 28.63
N LEU A 641 -11.70 -10.23 27.32
CA LEU A 641 -11.37 -8.94 26.74
C LEU A 641 -12.66 -8.20 26.41
N ILE A 642 -12.89 -7.09 27.10
CA ILE A 642 -14.00 -6.18 26.78
C ILE A 642 -13.45 -4.90 26.16
N GLY A 643 -14.23 -4.28 25.30
CA GLY A 643 -13.90 -2.97 24.76
C GLY A 643 -13.95 -1.89 25.84
N ALA A 644 -12.86 -1.14 25.99
CA ALA A 644 -12.74 -0.10 27.00
C ALA A 644 -13.80 1.01 26.83
N GLY A 645 -14.16 1.30 25.58
CA GLY A 645 -15.18 2.29 25.24
C GLY A 645 -16.59 1.87 25.64
N SER A 646 -17.01 0.66 25.28
CA SER A 646 -18.34 0.15 25.69
C SER A 646 -18.45 0.01 27.21
N PHE A 647 -17.38 -0.44 27.88
CA PHE A 647 -17.36 -0.50 29.34
C PHE A 647 -17.52 0.88 29.99
N ALA A 648 -16.77 1.88 29.54
CA ALA A 648 -16.88 3.23 30.07
C ALA A 648 -18.28 3.84 29.85
N ARG A 649 -18.90 3.63 28.67
CA ARG A 649 -20.30 4.05 28.41
C ARG A 649 -21.27 3.33 29.35
N ALA A 650 -21.12 2.01 29.50
CA ALA A 650 -21.96 1.21 30.37
C ALA A 650 -21.87 1.63 31.85
N LEU A 651 -20.68 2.08 32.29
CA LEU A 651 -20.50 2.68 33.62
C LEU A 651 -21.20 4.04 33.74
N GLN A 652 -21.11 4.92 32.73
CA GLN A 652 -21.83 6.20 32.76
C GLN A 652 -23.35 6.06 32.81
N ASP A 653 -23.89 4.98 32.23
CA ASP A 653 -25.32 4.67 32.30
C ASP A 653 -25.77 4.18 33.70
N ARG A 654 -24.84 3.65 34.50
CA ARG A 654 -25.13 3.01 35.79
C ARG A 654 -24.75 3.85 36.99
N PHE A 655 -23.80 4.76 36.83
CA PHE A 655 -23.39 5.72 37.85
C PHE A 655 -23.87 7.12 37.47
N ALA A 656 -24.49 7.83 38.41
CA ALA A 656 -24.96 9.20 38.17
C ALA A 656 -23.79 10.17 37.96
N SER A 657 -24.00 11.24 37.18
CA SER A 657 -22.97 12.26 36.84
C SER A 657 -22.26 12.97 38.02
N GLY A 658 -22.72 12.75 39.25
CA GLY A 658 -22.09 13.24 40.49
C GLY A 658 -22.04 12.16 41.55
N ASP A 659 -21.87 10.89 41.16
CA ASP A 659 -21.71 9.78 42.09
C ASP A 659 -20.54 10.05 43.05
N ALA A 660 -20.68 9.62 44.30
CA ALA A 660 -19.74 9.95 45.37
C ALA A 660 -18.36 9.31 45.19
N TYR A 661 -18.22 8.37 44.25
CA TYR A 661 -17.00 7.61 43.99
C TYR A 661 -16.22 8.16 42.79
N GLY A 662 -16.86 9.00 41.96
CA GLY A 662 -16.28 9.59 40.76
C GLY A 662 -16.28 8.69 39.54
N VAL A 663 -17.01 7.56 39.55
CA VAL A 663 -16.97 6.55 38.47
C VAL A 663 -17.48 7.13 37.15
N HIS A 664 -18.58 7.88 37.16
CA HIS A 664 -19.12 8.47 35.94
C HIS A 664 -18.14 9.46 35.29
N SER A 665 -17.47 10.26 36.12
CA SER A 665 -16.47 11.23 35.67
C SER A 665 -15.22 10.54 35.13
N ALA A 666 -14.71 9.52 35.82
CA ALA A 666 -13.53 8.77 35.40
C ALA A 666 -13.79 7.99 34.09
N ALA A 667 -14.97 7.38 33.95
CA ALA A 667 -15.40 6.75 32.71
C ALA A 667 -15.49 7.77 31.54
N GLY A 668 -15.97 8.98 31.81
CA GLY A 668 -15.97 10.07 30.83
C GLY A 668 -14.57 10.52 30.41
N ALA A 669 -13.61 10.53 31.35
CA ALA A 669 -12.21 10.82 31.05
C ALA A 669 -11.59 9.73 30.15
N LEU A 670 -11.91 8.45 30.40
CA LEU A 670 -11.49 7.34 29.55
C LEU A 670 -12.06 7.45 28.14
N LEU A 671 -13.35 7.76 27.98
CA LEU A 671 -13.94 8.01 26.66
C LEU A 671 -13.25 9.15 25.92
N THR A 672 -12.95 10.25 26.62
CA THR A 672 -12.23 11.39 26.04
C THR A 672 -10.81 11.01 25.58
N ALA A 673 -10.13 10.14 26.32
CA ALA A 673 -8.82 9.63 25.91
C ALA A 673 -8.93 8.72 24.67
N LEU A 674 -9.96 7.86 24.62
CA LEU A 674 -10.21 6.94 23.52
C LEU A 674 -10.65 7.62 22.22
N ASP A 675 -11.24 8.82 22.27
CA ASP A 675 -11.63 9.61 21.07
C ASP A 675 -10.45 9.94 20.14
N LYS A 676 -9.21 9.85 20.65
CA LYS A 676 -7.99 10.05 19.87
C LYS A 676 -7.60 8.84 19.03
N VAL A 677 -8.14 7.66 19.35
CA VAL A 677 -7.86 6.40 18.67
C VAL A 677 -8.64 6.34 17.36
N GLN A 678 -7.93 6.11 16.25
CA GLN A 678 -8.54 6.07 14.91
C GLN A 678 -8.80 4.65 14.47
N GLY A 679 -10.06 4.24 14.43
CA GLY A 679 -10.48 2.88 14.08
C GLY A 679 -11.36 2.78 12.83
N LEU A 680 -11.34 1.60 12.22
CA LEU A 680 -12.29 1.10 11.24
C LEU A 680 -12.85 -0.23 11.74
N ALA A 681 -14.10 -0.52 11.38
CA ALA A 681 -14.73 -1.78 11.73
C ALA A 681 -15.65 -2.26 10.61
N ARG A 682 -15.67 -3.59 10.43
CA ARG A 682 -16.56 -4.30 9.52
C ARG A 682 -17.43 -5.26 10.30
N THR A 683 -18.73 -5.04 10.17
CA THR A 683 -19.74 -6.00 10.61
C THR A 683 -19.99 -7.03 9.52
N GLY A 684 -20.18 -8.30 9.90
CA GLY A 684 -20.35 -9.38 8.95
C GLY A 684 -20.57 -10.73 9.63
N ALA A 685 -20.78 -11.78 8.84
CA ALA A 685 -20.91 -13.14 9.33
C ALA A 685 -19.63 -13.92 8.97
N PRO A 686 -18.75 -14.21 9.93
CA PRO A 686 -17.45 -14.79 9.63
C PRO A 686 -17.61 -16.17 8.99
N TRP A 687 -16.76 -16.55 8.02
CA TRP A 687 -16.86 -17.86 7.38
C TRP A 687 -16.67 -19.04 8.35
N VAL A 688 -15.94 -18.82 9.46
CA VAL A 688 -15.76 -19.79 10.54
C VAL A 688 -17.04 -20.04 11.35
N ASN A 689 -18.02 -19.13 11.28
CA ASN A 689 -19.35 -19.29 11.87
C ASN A 689 -20.35 -18.42 11.11
N PRO A 690 -20.82 -18.89 9.94
CA PRO A 690 -21.65 -18.09 9.04
C PRO A 690 -23.04 -17.79 9.62
N ASP A 691 -23.45 -18.48 10.70
CA ASP A 691 -24.71 -18.27 11.38
C ASP A 691 -24.64 -17.15 12.44
N ALA A 692 -23.43 -16.70 12.81
CA ALA A 692 -23.22 -15.57 13.72
C ALA A 692 -22.98 -14.27 12.94
N THR A 693 -23.42 -13.14 13.49
CA THR A 693 -23.05 -11.80 12.98
C THR A 693 -22.15 -11.10 13.99
N TRP A 694 -20.95 -10.74 13.58
CA TRP A 694 -19.99 -9.98 14.37
C TRP A 694 -20.15 -8.50 14.09
N ALA A 695 -20.52 -7.73 15.11
CA ALA A 695 -20.65 -6.27 15.06
C ALA A 695 -19.64 -5.57 15.97
N PHE A 696 -18.45 -6.15 16.10
CA PHE A 696 -17.39 -5.61 16.96
C PHE A 696 -16.88 -4.26 16.42
N THR A 697 -17.00 -3.19 17.21
CA THR A 697 -16.69 -1.81 16.81
C THR A 697 -15.82 -1.06 17.79
N ASP A 698 -15.64 -1.56 19.01
CA ASP A 698 -14.67 -0.97 19.93
C ASP A 698 -13.26 -1.09 19.35
N THR A 699 -12.42 -0.08 19.64
CA THR A 699 -11.07 -0.02 19.09
C THR A 699 -10.06 -0.70 19.99
N LEU A 700 -10.20 -0.60 21.31
CA LEU A 700 -9.18 -1.06 22.26
C LEU A 700 -9.82 -1.87 23.38
N THR A 701 -9.19 -2.99 23.75
CA THR A 701 -9.68 -3.90 24.79
C THR A 701 -8.88 -3.79 26.09
N ILE A 702 -9.57 -4.08 27.20
CA ILE A 702 -9.01 -4.22 28.55
C ILE A 702 -9.52 -5.53 29.17
N LEU A 703 -8.88 -5.99 30.23
CA LEU A 703 -9.37 -7.15 30.98
C LEU A 703 -10.68 -6.84 31.71
N ALA A 704 -11.66 -7.74 31.59
CA ALA A 704 -13.01 -7.58 32.12
C ALA A 704 -13.12 -7.92 33.63
N PRO A 705 -13.71 -7.05 34.47
CA PRO A 705 -14.01 -7.38 35.86
C PRO A 705 -15.29 -8.23 35.98
N LEU A 706 -15.16 -9.56 35.76
CA LEU A 706 -16.25 -10.57 35.76
C LEU A 706 -16.61 -11.12 37.16
N ALA A 707 -17.75 -11.82 37.27
CA ALA A 707 -18.36 -12.31 38.52
C ALA A 707 -17.81 -13.65 39.10
N GLN A 708 -18.19 -13.92 40.35
CA GLN A 708 -17.77 -15.01 41.26
C GLN A 708 -18.14 -16.44 40.81
N ASP A 709 -19.09 -16.63 39.90
CA ASP A 709 -19.53 -17.92 39.37
C ASP A 709 -18.73 -18.39 38.14
N THR A 710 -17.69 -17.64 37.77
CA THR A 710 -16.73 -18.02 36.73
C THR A 710 -15.75 -19.10 37.26
N PRO A 711 -15.50 -20.22 36.54
CA PRO A 711 -14.77 -21.41 37.03
C PRO A 711 -13.38 -21.18 37.65
N SER A 712 -12.85 -22.23 38.31
CA SER A 712 -11.61 -22.27 39.11
C SER A 712 -10.31 -21.85 38.39
N THR A 713 -10.35 -21.53 37.10
CA THR A 713 -9.25 -20.93 36.33
C THR A 713 -9.00 -19.46 36.71
N THR A 714 -9.86 -18.86 37.52
CA THR A 714 -9.78 -17.47 38.02
C THR A 714 -8.55 -17.19 38.92
N ALA A 715 -7.96 -18.21 39.56
CA ALA A 715 -6.75 -18.02 40.39
C ALA A 715 -5.52 -17.52 39.58
N TRP A 716 -5.46 -17.81 38.27
CA TRP A 716 -4.43 -17.30 37.37
C TRP A 716 -4.63 -15.82 36.98
N ARG A 717 -5.86 -15.29 37.10
CA ARG A 717 -6.23 -13.93 36.67
C ARG A 717 -5.78 -12.85 37.68
N ALA A 718 -5.89 -13.15 38.98
CA ALA A 718 -5.49 -12.23 40.05
C ALA A 718 -3.96 -12.11 40.20
N SER A 719 -3.20 -13.11 39.74
CA SER A 719 -1.73 -13.17 39.88
C SER A 719 -0.96 -12.30 38.90
N ILE A 720 -1.61 -11.80 37.84
CA ILE A 720 -0.99 -10.95 36.80
C ILE A 720 -0.62 -9.57 37.37
N TYR A 721 -1.35 -9.13 38.39
CA TYR A 721 -1.37 -7.75 38.88
C TYR A 721 -0.78 -7.58 40.28
N THR A 722 0.03 -8.53 40.76
CA THR A 722 0.62 -8.45 42.11
C THR A 722 2.09 -8.04 42.06
N GLU A 723 2.47 -7.04 42.87
CA GLU A 723 3.87 -6.61 43.07
C GLU A 723 4.73 -7.63 43.83
N THR A 724 4.10 -8.57 44.55
CA THR A 724 4.82 -9.58 45.33
C THR A 724 5.30 -10.73 44.44
N ALA A 725 6.62 -10.76 44.20
CA ALA A 725 7.30 -11.86 43.53
C ALA A 725 6.86 -13.24 44.09
N ASN A 726 6.49 -14.13 43.17
CA ASN A 726 6.09 -15.52 43.36
C ASN A 726 4.64 -15.76 43.80
N LEU A 727 3.67 -15.32 43.01
CA LEU A 727 2.33 -15.91 43.05
C LEU A 727 2.28 -17.15 42.13
N GLN A 728 1.93 -18.29 42.73
CA GLN A 728 1.72 -19.55 42.01
C GLN A 728 0.32 -19.56 41.40
N ALA A 729 0.25 -19.50 40.08
CA ALA A 729 -0.98 -19.63 39.32
C ALA A 729 -1.12 -21.04 38.76
N VAL A 730 -2.31 -21.64 38.77
CA VAL A 730 -2.55 -22.98 38.21
C VAL A 730 -3.05 -22.87 36.78
N TRP A 731 -2.37 -23.54 35.85
CA TRP A 731 -2.64 -23.44 34.41
C TRP A 731 -3.66 -24.50 33.93
N ALA A 732 -4.70 -24.11 33.21
CA ALA A 732 -5.84 -24.98 32.92
C ALA A 732 -5.76 -25.82 31.63
N LEU A 733 -4.58 -26.34 31.30
CA LEU A 733 -4.44 -27.60 30.52
C LEU A 733 -3.93 -28.75 31.41
N SER A 734 -3.44 -28.43 32.61
CA SER A 734 -3.02 -29.38 33.63
C SER A 734 -3.28 -28.77 35.00
N PRO A 735 -4.36 -29.14 35.71
CA PRO A 735 -4.74 -28.54 37.00
C PRO A 735 -3.71 -28.77 38.13
N THR A 736 -2.57 -29.39 37.83
CA THR A 736 -1.47 -29.65 38.75
C THR A 736 -0.21 -28.82 38.45
N ALA A 737 -0.15 -28.12 37.32
CA ALA A 737 1.00 -27.28 36.95
C ALA A 737 0.89 -25.89 37.58
N GLN A 738 1.76 -25.60 38.54
CA GLN A 738 1.92 -24.26 39.10
C GLN A 738 2.92 -23.45 38.25
N VAL A 739 2.50 -22.26 37.87
CA VAL A 739 3.26 -21.28 37.10
C VAL A 739 3.58 -20.12 38.02
N ILE A 740 4.83 -19.64 37.97
CA ILE A 740 5.24 -18.44 38.68
C ILE A 740 5.26 -17.28 37.69
N ILE A 741 4.48 -16.23 37.98
CA ILE A 741 4.58 -14.94 37.30
C ILE A 741 5.68 -14.15 38.01
N SER A 742 6.81 -13.96 37.34
CA SER A 742 8.00 -13.34 37.93
C SER A 742 8.20 -11.87 37.53
N THR A 743 7.44 -11.36 36.55
CA THR A 743 7.56 -9.96 36.07
C THR A 743 6.17 -9.34 35.82
N PRO A 744 5.82 -8.21 36.45
CA PRO A 744 4.56 -7.52 36.20
C PRO A 744 4.57 -6.77 34.86
N LEU A 745 3.37 -6.48 34.34
CA LEU A 745 3.19 -5.63 33.16
C LEU A 745 3.46 -4.17 33.49
N ALA A 746 3.86 -3.37 32.49
CA ALA A 746 4.14 -1.95 32.68
C ALA A 746 2.90 -1.16 33.16
N SER A 747 1.70 -1.54 32.71
CA SER A 747 0.44 -0.91 33.14
C SER A 747 0.22 -1.10 34.64
N ALA A 748 0.50 -2.30 35.14
CA ALA A 748 0.42 -2.64 36.57
C ALA A 748 1.40 -1.87 37.44
N VAL A 749 2.60 -1.56 36.94
CA VAL A 749 3.59 -0.78 37.70
C VAL A 749 3.22 0.70 37.75
N ASP A 750 2.62 1.22 36.68
CA ASP A 750 2.38 2.66 36.52
C ASP A 750 0.94 3.07 36.89
N GLY A 751 0.04 2.12 37.18
CA GLY A 751 -1.43 2.33 37.18
C GLY A 751 -2.18 1.79 38.40
N ARG A 752 -3.39 2.33 38.62
CA ARG A 752 -4.32 1.89 39.68
C ARG A 752 -5.46 1.01 39.18
N TRP A 753 -5.54 0.79 37.86
CA TRP A 753 -6.49 -0.14 37.26
C TRP A 753 -6.25 -1.57 37.73
N ASP A 754 -4.99 -1.94 37.80
CA ASP A 754 -4.51 -3.26 38.20
C ASP A 754 -4.74 -3.53 39.70
N ASP A 755 -4.58 -2.49 40.55
CA ASP A 755 -4.99 -2.52 41.97
C ASP A 755 -6.49 -2.79 42.12
N PHE A 756 -7.32 -2.15 41.30
CA PHE A 756 -8.76 -2.40 41.28
C PHE A 756 -9.05 -3.84 40.90
N LEU A 757 -8.45 -4.35 39.81
CA LEU A 757 -8.63 -5.74 39.38
C LEU A 757 -8.17 -6.71 40.48
N HIS A 758 -7.04 -6.42 41.12
CA HIS A 758 -6.57 -7.18 42.27
C HIS A 758 -7.63 -7.21 43.38
N ALA A 759 -8.10 -6.05 43.85
CA ALA A 759 -9.13 -5.94 44.89
C ALA A 759 -10.44 -6.64 44.50
N TRP A 760 -10.87 -6.49 43.25
CA TRP A 760 -12.06 -7.12 42.69
C TRP A 760 -11.99 -8.65 42.78
N TYR A 761 -10.81 -9.24 42.59
CA TYR A 761 -10.63 -10.68 42.67
C TYR A 761 -10.23 -11.21 44.08
N THR A 762 -9.68 -10.38 44.98
CA THR A 762 -9.22 -10.83 46.32
C THR A 762 -10.32 -11.00 47.36
N ASP A 763 -11.42 -10.24 47.29
CA ASP A 763 -12.52 -10.33 48.26
C ASP A 763 -13.50 -11.49 47.97
N LEU A 764 -13.15 -12.38 47.04
CA LEU A 764 -13.98 -13.48 46.59
C LEU A 764 -13.52 -14.79 47.22
N THR A 765 -14.44 -15.48 47.92
CA THR A 765 -14.22 -16.88 48.29
C THR A 765 -14.58 -17.75 47.08
N PRO A 766 -13.67 -18.58 46.56
CA PRO A 766 -13.92 -19.35 45.34
C PRO A 766 -15.05 -20.36 45.58
N THR A 767 -16.10 -20.29 44.77
CA THR A 767 -17.07 -21.37 44.59
C THR A 767 -16.72 -22.13 43.33
N VAL A 768 -16.50 -23.44 43.46
CA VAL A 768 -16.21 -24.33 42.33
C VAL A 768 -17.50 -24.52 41.53
N GLY A 769 -17.58 -23.94 40.34
CA GLY A 769 -18.71 -24.07 39.40
C GLY A 769 -18.22 -24.15 37.95
N GLN A 770 -18.84 -25.05 37.17
CA GLN A 770 -18.45 -25.43 35.80
C GLN A 770 -18.91 -24.39 34.77
N TRP A 771 -17.98 -23.73 34.06
CA TRP A 771 -18.25 -23.18 32.72
C TRP A 771 -17.18 -23.65 31.74
N CYS A 772 -17.50 -24.78 31.11
CA CYS A 772 -17.18 -25.21 29.76
C CYS A 772 -17.84 -26.59 29.62
N GLN A 773 -19.17 -26.60 29.54
CA GLN A 773 -19.91 -27.76 29.06
C GLN A 773 -20.91 -27.27 28.01
N TYR A 774 -20.47 -27.19 26.76
CA TYR A 774 -21.34 -27.70 25.71
C TYR A 774 -20.88 -29.13 25.41
N THR A 775 -21.37 -30.04 26.23
CA THR A 775 -21.49 -31.45 25.88
C THR A 775 -22.90 -31.55 25.28
N PRO A 776 -23.13 -32.09 24.07
CA PRO A 776 -24.46 -32.66 23.82
C PRO A 776 -24.71 -33.63 24.98
N PRO A 777 -25.91 -33.67 25.57
CA PRO A 777 -26.12 -34.39 26.83
C PRO A 777 -25.51 -35.79 26.70
N PRO A 778 -24.67 -36.23 27.66
CA PRO A 778 -24.19 -37.59 27.63
C PRO A 778 -25.42 -38.50 27.56
N LEU A 779 -25.34 -39.56 26.77
CA LEU A 779 -26.26 -40.68 26.96
C LEU A 779 -26.02 -41.16 28.39
N ASN A 780 -26.89 -40.73 29.30
CA ASN A 780 -26.93 -41.23 30.66
C ASN A 780 -27.40 -42.66 30.56
N LEU A 781 -26.45 -43.57 30.41
CA LEU A 781 -26.73 -44.99 30.55
C LEU A 781 -27.13 -45.21 32.00
N THR A 782 -28.37 -45.65 32.21
CA THR A 782 -28.75 -46.18 33.51
C THR A 782 -27.79 -47.34 33.84
N GLU A 783 -27.40 -47.54 35.11
CA GLU A 783 -26.43 -48.60 35.51
C GLU A 783 -26.78 -50.01 34.99
N ASP A 784 -28.05 -50.22 34.62
CA ASP A 784 -28.60 -51.47 34.08
C ASP A 784 -29.00 -51.39 32.58
N ALA A 785 -28.39 -50.50 31.78
CA ALA A 785 -28.77 -50.32 30.38
C ALA A 785 -28.63 -51.63 29.57
N GLU A 786 -29.72 -52.06 28.93
CA GLU A 786 -29.77 -53.33 28.20
C GLU A 786 -28.97 -53.25 26.88
N PRO A 787 -28.14 -54.26 26.55
CA PRO A 787 -27.44 -54.27 25.28
C PRO A 787 -28.39 -54.65 24.12
N ILE A 788 -28.49 -53.76 23.13
CA ILE A 788 -29.19 -54.04 21.87
C ILE A 788 -28.20 -54.65 20.87
N LEU A 789 -28.61 -55.70 20.15
CA LEU A 789 -27.81 -56.20 19.05
C LEU A 789 -28.20 -55.49 17.74
N LEU A 790 -27.35 -54.58 17.29
CA LEU A 790 -27.50 -53.89 16.01
C LEU A 790 -26.75 -54.64 14.91
N GLN A 791 -27.44 -54.89 13.81
CA GLN A 791 -26.90 -55.49 12.60
C GLN A 791 -27.03 -54.51 11.44
N ALA A 792 -26.02 -54.49 10.57
CA ALA A 792 -26.00 -53.71 9.34
C ALA A 792 -25.94 -54.64 8.13
N ALA A 793 -26.75 -54.36 7.12
CA ALA A 793 -26.75 -55.01 5.83
C ALA A 793 -26.75 -53.97 4.71
N ALA A 794 -26.35 -54.37 3.50
CA ALA A 794 -26.37 -53.46 2.35
C ALA A 794 -27.82 -53.06 2.03
N HIS A 795 -28.06 -51.77 1.87
CA HIS A 795 -29.31 -51.23 1.33
C HIS A 795 -28.99 -50.35 0.12
N GLY A 796 -29.10 -50.92 -1.09
CA GLY A 796 -28.69 -50.24 -2.32
C GLY A 796 -27.16 -50.11 -2.53
N PRO A 797 -26.70 -49.41 -3.58
CA PRO A 797 -25.28 -49.33 -3.96
C PRO A 797 -24.42 -48.51 -3.00
N GLN A 798 -25.03 -47.56 -2.28
CA GLN A 798 -24.36 -46.62 -1.38
C GLN A 798 -25.16 -46.39 -0.09
N GLY A 799 -25.91 -47.40 0.36
CA GLY A 799 -26.72 -47.29 1.57
C GLY A 799 -26.56 -48.48 2.51
N VAL A 800 -27.01 -48.28 3.74
CA VAL A 800 -27.00 -49.29 4.81
C VAL A 800 -28.40 -49.45 5.38
N GLY A 801 -28.84 -50.69 5.49
CA GLY A 801 -30.01 -51.09 6.25
C GLY A 801 -29.57 -51.55 7.63
N LEU A 802 -30.06 -50.90 8.66
CA LEU A 802 -29.85 -51.24 10.06
C LEU A 802 -31.06 -52.03 10.55
N THR A 803 -30.83 -53.11 11.30
CA THR A 803 -31.89 -53.89 11.95
C THR A 803 -31.48 -54.27 13.37
N TRP A 804 -32.39 -54.16 14.31
CA TRP A 804 -32.20 -54.52 15.72
C TRP A 804 -33.51 -55.01 16.33
N LEU A 805 -33.42 -55.72 17.46
CA LEU A 805 -34.61 -55.99 18.28
C LEU A 805 -34.86 -54.77 19.18
N PRO A 806 -36.08 -54.22 19.22
CA PRO A 806 -36.43 -53.18 20.18
C PRO A 806 -36.14 -53.65 21.61
N SER A 807 -35.70 -52.74 22.48
CA SER A 807 -35.50 -53.07 23.90
C SER A 807 -36.83 -53.45 24.56
N ASP A 808 -36.81 -54.42 25.47
CA ASP A 808 -38.00 -54.82 26.24
C ASP A 808 -38.18 -53.97 27.52
N ASN A 809 -37.32 -52.97 27.72
CA ASN A 809 -37.37 -52.07 28.86
C ASN A 809 -38.49 -51.02 28.69
N GLU A 810 -39.58 -51.19 29.45
CA GLU A 810 -40.78 -50.34 29.42
C GLU A 810 -40.52 -48.86 29.77
N ALA A 811 -39.32 -48.49 30.26
CA ALA A 811 -38.93 -47.11 30.50
C ALA A 811 -38.48 -46.35 29.23
N GLY A 812 -38.12 -47.08 28.17
CA GLY A 812 -37.81 -46.48 26.87
C GLY A 812 -39.09 -45.97 26.20
N VAL A 813 -39.05 -44.73 25.70
CA VAL A 813 -40.21 -44.08 25.04
C VAL A 813 -39.89 -43.59 23.63
N GLU A 814 -38.60 -43.49 23.28
CA GLU A 814 -38.13 -43.22 21.93
C GLU A 814 -36.81 -43.95 21.66
N GLN A 815 -36.46 -44.12 20.38
CA GLN A 815 -35.16 -44.64 19.98
C GLN A 815 -34.40 -43.61 19.15
N GLN A 816 -33.10 -43.48 19.38
CA GLN A 816 -32.22 -42.55 18.67
C GLN A 816 -31.13 -43.29 17.92
N ILE A 817 -30.92 -42.90 16.67
CA ILE A 817 -29.87 -43.40 15.78
C ILE A 817 -28.74 -42.37 15.77
N LEU A 818 -27.55 -42.82 16.16
CA LEU A 818 -26.34 -42.02 16.16
C LEU A 818 -25.47 -42.43 14.97
N ARG A 819 -24.86 -41.45 14.31
CA ARG A 819 -23.97 -41.66 13.16
C ARG A 819 -22.64 -40.94 13.37
N ARG A 820 -21.56 -41.55 12.87
CA ARG A 820 -20.26 -40.89 12.67
C ARG A 820 -19.81 -41.10 11.23
N GLY A 821 -19.66 -40.02 10.47
CA GLY A 821 -19.19 -40.07 9.08
C GLY A 821 -17.66 -40.18 8.94
N PRO A 822 -17.16 -40.37 7.70
CA PRO A 822 -15.74 -40.64 7.43
C PRO A 822 -14.79 -39.50 7.79
N LYS A 823 -15.30 -38.28 7.96
CA LYS A 823 -14.54 -37.09 8.38
C LYS A 823 -14.87 -36.63 9.79
N ASP A 824 -15.84 -37.28 10.43
CA ASP A 824 -16.34 -36.88 11.74
C ASP A 824 -15.59 -37.65 12.83
N VAL A 825 -15.20 -36.95 13.89
CA VAL A 825 -14.43 -37.53 14.99
C VAL A 825 -15.33 -37.96 16.16
N GLN A 826 -16.55 -37.40 16.25
CA GLN A 826 -17.54 -37.64 17.31
C GLN A 826 -18.84 -38.24 16.75
N TRP A 827 -19.63 -38.90 17.61
CA TRP A 827 -20.97 -39.34 17.28
C TRP A 827 -21.94 -38.16 17.28
N SER A 828 -22.82 -38.09 16.28
CA SER A 828 -23.91 -37.11 16.20
C SER A 828 -25.26 -37.83 16.17
N LEU A 829 -26.28 -37.24 16.81
CA LEU A 829 -27.66 -37.66 16.62
C LEU A 829 -28.03 -37.50 15.15
N TYR A 830 -28.39 -38.61 14.51
CA TYR A 830 -28.78 -38.65 13.11
C TYR A 830 -30.29 -38.58 12.96
N GLU A 831 -31.02 -39.45 13.67
CA GLU A 831 -32.47 -39.52 13.59
C GLU A 831 -33.09 -40.08 14.89
N VAL A 832 -34.34 -39.70 15.16
CA VAL A 832 -35.17 -40.26 16.25
C VAL A 832 -36.29 -41.07 15.61
N VAL A 833 -36.45 -42.33 16.02
CA VAL A 833 -37.45 -43.27 15.52
C VAL A 833 -38.37 -43.74 16.65
N ASP A 834 -39.55 -44.25 16.29
CA ASP A 834 -40.51 -44.79 17.25
C ASP A 834 -39.87 -45.87 18.14
N VAL A 835 -40.31 -45.97 19.39
CA VAL A 835 -39.72 -46.93 20.36
C VAL A 835 -39.84 -48.40 19.94
N ASP A 836 -40.83 -48.72 19.11
CA ASP A 836 -41.05 -50.06 18.55
C ASP A 836 -40.30 -50.29 17.23
N ALA A 837 -39.56 -49.29 16.73
CA ALA A 837 -38.79 -49.44 15.50
C ALA A 837 -37.71 -50.51 15.67
N SER A 838 -37.62 -51.37 14.66
CA SER A 838 -36.65 -52.48 14.60
C SER A 838 -35.74 -52.40 13.37
N SER A 839 -35.88 -51.34 12.57
CA SER A 839 -35.09 -51.15 11.36
C SER A 839 -35.03 -49.70 10.91
N PHE A 840 -33.94 -49.32 10.25
CA PHE A 840 -33.73 -48.01 9.64
C PHE A 840 -32.86 -48.12 8.39
N GLU A 841 -33.09 -47.26 7.40
CA GLU A 841 -32.34 -47.28 6.14
C GLU A 841 -31.72 -45.91 5.88
N ASP A 842 -30.40 -45.87 5.66
CA ASP A 842 -29.65 -44.66 5.31
C ASP A 842 -29.07 -44.80 3.90
N SER A 843 -29.46 -43.91 2.99
CA SER A 843 -29.10 -43.97 1.57
C SER A 843 -28.18 -42.80 1.16
N ASP A 844 -27.56 -42.88 -0.02
CA ASP A 844 -26.68 -41.85 -0.58
C ASP A 844 -25.45 -41.50 0.29
N LEU A 845 -24.87 -42.51 0.94
CA LEU A 845 -23.69 -42.34 1.79
C LEU A 845 -22.46 -41.97 0.96
N ALA A 846 -21.72 -40.95 1.43
CA ALA A 846 -20.44 -40.59 0.85
C ALA A 846 -19.42 -41.74 0.95
N ALA A 847 -18.46 -41.79 0.02
CA ALA A 847 -17.41 -42.80 0.06
C ALA A 847 -16.56 -42.66 1.35
N GLY A 848 -16.35 -43.78 2.05
CA GLY A 848 -15.62 -43.82 3.31
C GLY A 848 -16.29 -44.71 4.37
N VAL A 849 -15.77 -44.66 5.60
CA VAL A 849 -16.24 -45.46 6.73
C VAL A 849 -17.26 -44.68 7.55
N HIS A 850 -18.45 -45.21 7.69
CA HIS A 850 -19.52 -44.71 8.56
C HIS A 850 -19.71 -45.66 9.74
N LEU A 851 -19.98 -45.12 10.93
CA LEU A 851 -20.37 -45.93 12.08
C LEU A 851 -21.79 -45.54 12.53
N TYR A 852 -22.55 -46.54 12.98
CA TYR A 852 -23.92 -46.40 13.48
C TYR A 852 -24.09 -47.05 14.84
N MET A 853 -24.98 -46.49 15.66
CA MET A 853 -25.40 -47.01 16.96
C MET A 853 -26.86 -46.63 17.20
N VAL A 854 -27.62 -47.47 17.89
CA VAL A 854 -29.01 -47.21 18.28
C VAL A 854 -29.10 -47.20 19.81
N THR A 855 -29.90 -46.30 20.34
CA THR A 855 -30.15 -46.16 21.78
C THR A 855 -31.66 -46.07 22.01
N ALA A 856 -32.18 -46.71 23.06
CA ALA A 856 -33.54 -46.50 23.53
C ALA A 856 -33.48 -45.60 24.76
N ASN A 857 -34.23 -44.50 24.73
CA ASN A 857 -34.14 -43.43 25.72
C ASN A 857 -35.47 -43.20 26.43
N THR A 858 -35.42 -42.75 27.68
CA THR A 858 -36.58 -42.26 28.44
C THR A 858 -36.99 -40.84 28.02
N ASP A 859 -38.16 -40.36 28.48
CA ASP A 859 -38.62 -38.98 28.25
C ASP A 859 -37.63 -37.91 28.77
N ALA A 860 -36.76 -38.30 29.72
CA ALA A 860 -35.73 -37.44 30.30
C ALA A 860 -34.39 -37.48 29.53
N GLY A 861 -34.31 -38.25 28.44
CA GLY A 861 -33.11 -38.40 27.62
C GLY A 861 -32.06 -39.37 28.16
N GLU A 862 -32.42 -40.24 29.13
CA GLU A 862 -31.53 -41.27 29.66
C GLU A 862 -31.63 -42.55 28.83
N ALA A 863 -30.48 -43.11 28.44
CA ALA A 863 -30.39 -44.33 27.66
C ALA A 863 -30.59 -45.57 28.54
N VAL A 864 -31.71 -46.24 28.34
CA VAL A 864 -32.07 -47.48 29.06
C VAL A 864 -31.67 -48.72 28.28
N ALA A 865 -31.32 -48.57 27.00
CA ALA A 865 -30.71 -49.63 26.20
C ALA A 865 -29.81 -49.05 25.11
N VAL A 866 -28.70 -49.71 24.80
CA VAL A 866 -27.71 -49.23 23.81
C VAL A 866 -27.16 -50.36 22.97
N SER A 867 -27.00 -50.10 21.68
CA SER A 867 -26.51 -51.09 20.75
C SER A 867 -25.00 -51.19 20.69
N ASN A 868 -24.49 -52.33 20.20
CA ASN A 868 -23.14 -52.38 19.66
C ASN A 868 -23.00 -51.38 18.49
N PRO A 869 -21.85 -50.71 18.32
CA PRO A 869 -21.59 -49.95 17.12
C PRO A 869 -21.42 -50.90 15.93
N VAL A 870 -22.00 -50.53 14.79
CA VAL A 870 -21.77 -51.21 13.51
C VAL A 870 -21.03 -50.28 12.57
N THR A 871 -20.08 -50.83 11.82
CA THR A 871 -19.29 -50.08 10.85
C THR A 871 -19.75 -50.47 9.44
N TRP A 872 -20.03 -49.48 8.61
CA TRP A 872 -20.37 -49.63 7.20
C TRP A 872 -19.38 -48.86 6.34
N THR A 873 -18.81 -49.49 5.32
CA THR A 873 -17.85 -48.84 4.43
C THR A 873 -18.41 -48.75 3.02
N VAL A 874 -18.51 -47.54 2.48
CA VAL A 874 -18.88 -47.32 1.09
C VAL A 874 -17.61 -47.16 0.26
N ALA A 875 -17.39 -48.11 -0.66
CA ALA A 875 -16.22 -48.11 -1.53
C ALA A 875 -16.29 -46.96 -2.55
N SER A 876 -15.16 -46.29 -2.79
CA SER A 876 -15.05 -45.34 -3.91
C SER A 876 -14.93 -46.10 -5.23
N GLU A 877 -15.92 -46.03 -6.12
CA GLU A 877 -15.80 -46.64 -7.46
C GLU A 877 -14.77 -45.87 -8.30
N ARG A 878 -13.55 -46.41 -8.40
CA ARG A 878 -12.57 -46.07 -9.44
C ARG A 878 -12.28 -47.33 -10.25
N VAL A 879 -12.86 -47.43 -11.45
CA VAL A 879 -12.52 -48.47 -12.43
C VAL A 879 -11.23 -48.08 -13.13
N PHE A 880 -10.14 -48.81 -12.88
CA PHE A 880 -8.91 -48.73 -13.68
C PHE A 880 -9.01 -49.68 -14.87
N LEU A 881 -9.09 -49.15 -16.08
CA LEU A 881 -8.89 -49.93 -17.31
C LEU A 881 -7.42 -49.85 -17.73
N PRO A 882 -6.70 -50.98 -17.88
CA PRO A 882 -5.38 -50.98 -18.48
C PRO A 882 -5.52 -50.83 -20.01
N VAL A 883 -5.10 -49.70 -20.56
CA VAL A 883 -4.95 -49.55 -22.02
C VAL A 883 -3.59 -50.12 -22.43
N ILE A 884 -3.66 -51.27 -23.12
CA ILE A 884 -2.54 -51.87 -23.83
C ILE A 884 -2.19 -51.00 -25.02
N ASN A 885 -0.90 -50.68 -25.16
CA ASN A 885 -0.33 -49.87 -26.22
C ASN A 885 -0.40 -50.60 -27.58
N ARG A 886 -0.63 -49.84 -28.66
CA ARG A 886 -0.13 -50.18 -30.00
C ARG A 886 0.47 -48.95 -30.65
#